data_AF-A0A953GWM8-F1
#
_entry.id   AF-A0A953GWM8-F1
#
_cell.length_a   1.000
_cell.length_b   1.000
_cell.length_c   1.000
_cell.angle_alpha   90.00
_cell.angle_beta   90.00
_cell.angle_gamma   90.00
#
_symmetry.space_group_name_H-M   'P 1'
#
loop_
_entity.id
_entity.type
_entity.pdbx_description
1 polymer ?
#
loop_
_entity_poly.entity_id
_entity_poly.type
_entity_poly.pdbx_seq_one_letter_code
_entity_poly.pdbx_strand_id
1 'polypeptide(L)'
;MELSPNSSAQQQRSIIYYHAITMETTETTTSATNESSAMPASIDIPLPRLREVEQMSVRAWNACKNNGLHSLRALLDHYNFYGTFTKFRNVGRLTETELTGICRKYLEEGRGKQLQDVEEKSAGLDLAIPSPDWSLWSNLELAVMNKELQQRLGELSTSAKDLLRFIVPQVDQDVRAFDTYVTLLRQRVGFTAADRLTLQELLTVRAELIQMSEQFSTHLREEEAFRKFTALWCERLGCTPEEILPYRQAFIARRFPLFHFLDQLLFQRSLIFSGHLRAAMVGRFRFRLNDQKRPLEEIGEEVGLTRERIRQIAITIPARIQAAVRTLGPIAEYLSYQPLNHHGRDLIIVDDTYAQYINASEGVSFTSGFLVIVFEAFLKEQYDRIEEDFDAATDYLVHRELAAEFDFDDYLRRIAGRISERIPQPYTLNLLDEVEANLQTTSRLRLRRICAVCELLANEEFAIAADDSGGLCFQRNTKKRIDEHLADLLLEAGTPLHVEELAARLNERFPEIETTAESVRSLMLRLNERFARFDTGSTYGLREWETESRGLKSGTFADLAEEFLLESDTPRHWTEVAEYVMRYRTTTERTVFGTLKADMRGLFIFYDGGMVGLAAKQYEGVNTNYRTTSARTYEGLRQVIQDMRGEVDAQQLVVYCMLHYRVPEQQARYLVQRVLQSNPQAMEEAA
;
A
#
# COMPACT_ATOMS: atom_id res chain seq x y z
N MET A 1 -15.51 -24.63 -22.61
CA MET A 1 -14.15 -24.03 -22.57
C MET A 1 -14.26 -22.50 -22.56
N GLU A 2 -14.61 -21.82 -21.46
CA GLU A 2 -14.48 -22.17 -20.03
C GLU A 2 -13.06 -22.53 -19.61
N LEU A 3 -12.48 -21.72 -18.73
CA LEU A 3 -12.21 -22.11 -17.34
C LEU A 3 -11.95 -20.85 -16.50
N SER A 4 -12.67 -20.69 -15.40
CA SER A 4 -12.35 -19.70 -14.35
C SER A 4 -11.34 -20.29 -13.36
N PRO A 5 -10.80 -19.45 -12.45
CA PRO A 5 -10.76 -19.92 -11.07
C PRO A 5 -11.19 -18.87 -10.01
N ASN A 6 -12.16 -19.30 -9.20
CA ASN A 6 -12.50 -18.94 -7.83
C ASN A 6 -11.90 -17.68 -7.15
N SER A 7 -12.82 -16.82 -6.70
CA SER A 7 -12.70 -16.08 -5.44
C SER A 7 -12.95 -16.98 -4.22
N SER A 8 -12.11 -16.94 -3.18
CA SER A 8 -12.53 -17.09 -1.77
C SER A 8 -11.36 -16.90 -0.78
N ALA A 9 -11.70 -16.57 0.47
CA ALA A 9 -10.88 -16.70 1.68
C ALA A 9 -9.63 -15.80 1.84
N GLN A 10 -9.85 -14.58 2.34
CA GLN A 10 -9.22 -14.14 3.59
C GLN A 10 -10.02 -13.01 4.27
N GLN A 11 -10.79 -13.37 5.29
CA GLN A 11 -11.43 -12.45 6.24
C GLN A 11 -11.38 -13.05 7.65
N GLN A 12 -11.43 -12.15 8.65
CA GLN A 12 -11.51 -12.38 10.10
C GLN A 12 -10.23 -12.71 10.88
N ARG A 13 -10.21 -12.15 12.11
CA ARG A 13 -9.29 -12.35 13.25
C ARG A 13 -7.94 -11.62 13.13
N SER A 14 -7.38 -11.06 14.21
CA SER A 14 -7.75 -11.15 15.64
C SER A 14 -7.76 -9.81 16.38
N ILE A 15 -8.72 -9.65 17.29
CA ILE A 15 -8.71 -8.62 18.36
C ILE A 15 -7.72 -9.07 19.45
N ILE A 16 -6.92 -8.15 20.00
CA ILE A 16 -6.24 -8.32 21.29
C ILE A 16 -6.47 -7.07 22.15
N TYR A 17 -6.96 -7.28 23.37
CA TYR A 17 -7.11 -6.25 24.40
C TYR A 17 -5.80 -6.08 25.19
N TYR A 18 -5.55 -4.88 25.71
CA TYR A 18 -4.83 -4.68 26.98
C TYR A 18 -5.56 -3.64 27.84
N HIS A 19 -5.48 -3.77 29.16
CA HIS A 19 -6.35 -3.05 30.10
C HIS A 19 -5.64 -2.80 31.44
N ALA A 20 -5.67 -1.55 31.92
CA ALA A 20 -5.26 -1.10 33.25
C ALA A 20 -6.06 0.20 33.54
N ILE A 21 -6.90 0.30 34.58
CA ILE A 21 -6.57 0.59 36.00
C ILE A 21 -5.99 2.02 36.13
N THR A 22 -6.54 2.97 36.91
CA THR A 22 -7.40 2.87 38.13
C THR A 22 -8.59 3.85 38.11
N MET A 23 -9.56 3.69 39.04
CA MET A 23 -10.61 4.67 39.37
C MET A 23 -10.28 5.43 40.67
N GLU A 24 -10.93 6.57 40.92
CA GLU A 24 -11.26 7.01 42.29
C GLU A 24 -12.44 8.01 42.32
N THR A 25 -13.46 7.75 43.17
CA THR A 25 -14.17 8.66 44.14
C THR A 25 -15.64 8.31 44.44
N THR A 26 -15.93 8.05 45.72
CA THR A 26 -17.13 8.41 46.54
C THR A 26 -18.58 8.04 46.14
N GLU A 27 -19.24 7.24 47.01
CA GLU A 27 -20.46 7.53 47.84
C GLU A 27 -21.75 8.16 47.21
N THR A 28 -23.01 7.94 47.69
CA THR A 28 -23.58 7.18 48.86
C THR A 28 -25.06 6.74 48.65
N THR A 29 -25.49 5.77 49.49
CA THR A 29 -26.83 5.30 49.95
C THR A 29 -28.16 6.04 49.58
N THR A 30 -29.23 5.30 49.20
CA THR A 30 -30.57 5.16 49.88
C THR A 30 -31.64 4.40 49.05
N SER A 31 -32.88 4.21 49.55
CA SER A 31 -33.88 3.19 49.12
C SER A 31 -35.37 3.62 49.19
N ALA A 32 -36.28 3.01 48.38
CA ALA A 32 -37.73 2.77 48.67
C ALA A 32 -38.49 2.00 47.54
N THR A 33 -39.75 1.59 47.77
CA THR A 33 -40.52 0.48 47.10
C THR A 33 -41.89 0.83 46.44
N ASN A 34 -42.39 -0.06 45.54
CA ASN A 34 -43.82 -0.37 45.14
C ASN A 34 -44.66 0.63 44.27
N GLU A 35 -45.71 0.25 43.49
CA GLU A 35 -46.00 -0.98 42.67
C GLU A 35 -46.94 -0.71 41.41
N SER A 36 -48.15 -1.32 41.21
CA SER A 36 -48.87 -1.48 39.89
C SER A 36 -50.38 -1.05 39.76
N SER A 37 -50.90 -0.72 38.55
CA SER A 37 -52.05 0.20 38.33
C SER A 37 -53.37 -0.28 37.59
N ALA A 38 -54.36 0.61 37.26
CA ALA A 38 -55.74 0.38 36.66
C ALA A 38 -56.62 1.61 36.17
N MET A 39 -57.54 1.53 35.17
CA MET A 39 -58.23 2.67 34.47
C MET A 39 -59.81 2.66 34.32
N PRO A 40 -60.51 2.04 33.32
CA PRO A 40 -61.79 2.59 32.80
C PRO A 40 -63.01 1.63 32.65
N ALA A 41 -64.20 2.18 32.92
CA ALA A 41 -65.47 1.44 32.92
C ALA A 41 -66.25 1.42 31.59
N SER A 42 -67.20 0.48 31.49
CA SER A 42 -68.44 0.62 30.71
C SER A 42 -69.65 0.44 31.65
N ILE A 43 -70.87 0.76 31.18
CA ILE A 43 -72.03 0.99 32.05
C ILE A 43 -72.45 -0.25 32.85
N ASP A 44 -72.39 -0.14 34.17
CA ASP A 44 -72.97 -1.10 35.10
C ASP A 44 -74.51 -0.92 35.23
N ILE A 45 -75.26 -2.01 35.10
CA ILE A 45 -76.74 -2.00 35.14
C ILE A 45 -77.23 -2.40 36.55
N PRO A 46 -77.94 -1.53 37.29
CA PRO A 46 -78.45 -1.87 38.62
C PRO A 46 -79.42 -3.06 38.63
N LEU A 47 -79.33 -3.94 39.63
CA LEU A 47 -80.08 -5.20 39.71
C LEU A 47 -81.60 -5.07 39.48
N PRO A 48 -82.32 -4.04 40.00
CA PRO A 48 -83.75 -3.88 39.70
C PRO A 48 -84.06 -3.72 38.21
N ARG A 49 -83.16 -3.07 37.46
CA ARG A 49 -83.30 -2.81 36.01
C ARG A 49 -82.65 -3.90 35.16
N LEU A 50 -81.57 -4.53 35.63
CA LEU A 50 -81.03 -5.76 35.04
C LEU A 50 -82.09 -6.88 35.04
N ARG A 51 -82.89 -6.94 36.10
CA ARG A 51 -84.07 -7.82 36.20
C ARG A 51 -85.16 -7.52 35.19
N GLU A 52 -85.30 -6.28 34.72
CA GLU A 52 -86.26 -5.93 33.68
C GLU A 52 -85.71 -6.27 32.28
N VAL A 53 -84.41 -6.03 32.04
CA VAL A 53 -83.73 -6.25 30.75
C VAL A 53 -83.50 -7.74 30.47
N GLU A 54 -82.81 -8.45 31.36
CA GLU A 54 -82.55 -9.90 31.25
C GLU A 54 -83.69 -10.74 31.86
N GLN A 55 -84.82 -10.11 32.21
CA GLN A 55 -86.05 -10.73 32.73
C GLN A 55 -85.85 -11.67 33.93
N MET A 56 -84.84 -11.38 34.76
CA MET A 56 -84.37 -12.25 35.86
C MET A 56 -85.50 -12.75 36.75
N SER A 57 -85.53 -14.07 36.96
CA SER A 57 -86.53 -14.74 37.79
C SER A 57 -86.55 -14.21 39.22
N VAL A 58 -87.72 -14.30 39.87
CA VAL A 58 -87.88 -13.89 41.28
C VAL A 58 -86.90 -14.63 42.20
N ARG A 59 -86.45 -15.83 41.82
CA ARG A 59 -85.43 -16.60 42.57
C ARG A 59 -84.01 -16.12 42.28
N ALA A 60 -83.67 -15.83 41.02
CA ALA A 60 -82.41 -15.18 40.65
C ALA A 60 -82.23 -13.83 41.37
N TRP A 61 -83.23 -12.96 41.29
CA TRP A 61 -83.20 -11.66 41.95
C TRP A 61 -83.09 -11.75 43.48
N ASN A 62 -83.84 -12.65 44.13
CA ASN A 62 -83.70 -12.85 45.58
C ASN A 62 -82.37 -13.51 45.95
N ALA A 63 -81.80 -14.38 45.11
CA ALA A 63 -80.48 -14.95 45.34
C ALA A 63 -79.38 -13.89 45.26
N CYS A 64 -79.36 -13.07 44.21
CA CYS A 64 -78.46 -11.91 44.11
C CYS A 64 -78.64 -10.96 45.31
N LYS A 65 -79.88 -10.54 45.58
CA LYS A 65 -80.20 -9.60 46.65
C LYS A 65 -79.80 -10.10 48.04
N ASN A 66 -80.13 -11.36 48.38
CA ASN A 66 -79.85 -11.92 49.71
C ASN A 66 -78.38 -12.29 49.93
N ASN A 67 -77.55 -12.24 48.88
CA ASN A 67 -76.09 -12.37 48.96
C ASN A 67 -75.37 -11.07 48.52
N GLY A 68 -76.08 -9.92 48.49
CA GLY A 68 -75.50 -8.58 48.32
C GLY A 68 -75.17 -8.12 46.89
N LEU A 69 -75.42 -8.93 45.86
CA LEU A 69 -75.13 -8.56 44.47
C LEU A 69 -76.23 -7.62 43.94
N HIS A 70 -75.89 -6.37 43.64
CA HIS A 70 -76.87 -5.30 43.37
C HIS A 70 -76.72 -4.61 42.00
N SER A 71 -75.89 -5.14 41.10
CA SER A 71 -75.71 -4.64 39.73
C SER A 71 -75.12 -5.71 38.79
N LEU A 72 -74.99 -5.42 37.49
CA LEU A 72 -74.43 -6.33 36.47
C LEU A 72 -72.92 -6.50 36.64
N ARG A 73 -72.17 -5.43 36.94
CA ARG A 73 -70.74 -5.51 37.29
C ARG A 73 -70.58 -6.34 38.56
N ALA A 74 -71.38 -6.09 39.61
CA ALA A 74 -71.35 -6.94 40.81
C ALA A 74 -71.68 -8.42 40.52
N LEU A 75 -72.55 -8.70 39.54
CA LEU A 75 -72.87 -10.06 39.09
C LEU A 75 -71.73 -10.70 38.27
N LEU A 76 -71.14 -9.95 37.34
CA LEU A 76 -70.01 -10.35 36.50
C LEU A 76 -68.72 -10.53 37.29
N ASP A 77 -68.46 -9.67 38.28
CA ASP A 77 -67.30 -9.74 39.17
C ASP A 77 -67.42 -10.99 40.04
N HIS A 78 -68.60 -11.25 40.64
CA HIS A 78 -68.87 -12.50 41.35
C HIS A 78 -68.74 -13.73 40.42
N TYR A 79 -69.17 -13.62 39.15
CA TYR A 79 -69.04 -14.71 38.19
C TYR A 79 -67.58 -14.99 37.79
N ASN A 80 -66.78 -13.96 37.47
CA ASN A 80 -65.36 -14.13 37.17
C ASN A 80 -64.57 -14.64 38.39
N PHE A 81 -64.94 -14.25 39.61
CA PHE A 81 -64.22 -14.64 40.83
C PHE A 81 -64.56 -16.06 41.32
N TYR A 82 -65.83 -16.49 41.23
CA TYR A 82 -66.28 -17.78 41.78
C TYR A 82 -66.72 -18.82 40.73
N GLY A 83 -66.96 -18.42 39.47
CA GLY A 83 -67.35 -19.30 38.36
C GLY A 83 -68.75 -19.95 38.45
N THR A 84 -69.44 -19.76 39.57
CA THR A 84 -70.72 -20.39 39.91
C THR A 84 -71.41 -19.63 41.04
N PHE A 85 -72.74 -19.68 41.11
CA PHE A 85 -73.55 -19.15 42.22
C PHE A 85 -74.11 -20.27 43.13
N THR A 86 -73.81 -21.56 42.86
CA THR A 86 -74.42 -22.74 43.51
C THR A 86 -74.26 -22.82 45.03
N LYS A 87 -73.31 -22.08 45.62
CA LYS A 87 -73.10 -22.01 47.06
C LYS A 87 -74.06 -21.04 47.77
N PHE A 88 -74.79 -20.21 47.03
CA PHE A 88 -75.81 -19.32 47.58
C PHE A 88 -77.01 -20.10 48.13
N ARG A 89 -77.45 -19.73 49.33
CA ARG A 89 -78.61 -20.34 49.98
C ARG A 89 -79.86 -20.13 49.11
N ASN A 90 -80.57 -21.22 48.81
CA ASN A 90 -81.76 -21.30 47.96
C ASN A 90 -81.55 -21.05 46.44
N VAL A 91 -80.31 -21.10 45.92
CA VAL A 91 -80.10 -21.21 44.46
C VAL A 91 -80.33 -22.65 43.99
N GLY A 92 -81.29 -22.82 43.07
CA GLY A 92 -81.54 -24.08 42.38
C GLY A 92 -80.87 -24.13 41.01
N ARG A 93 -80.73 -25.35 40.45
CA ARG A 93 -79.97 -25.62 39.21
C ARG A 93 -80.37 -24.78 37.99
N LEU A 94 -81.65 -24.38 37.89
CA LEU A 94 -82.13 -23.47 36.84
C LEU A 94 -81.68 -22.02 37.08
N THR A 95 -81.87 -21.50 38.29
CA THR A 95 -81.44 -20.15 38.70
C THR A 95 -79.92 -19.97 38.63
N GLU A 96 -79.16 -21.03 38.91
CA GLU A 96 -77.72 -21.07 38.64
C GLU A 96 -77.43 -20.82 37.16
N THR A 97 -78.02 -21.65 36.30
CA THR A 97 -77.77 -21.64 34.84
C THR A 97 -78.23 -20.33 34.19
N GLU A 98 -79.31 -19.74 34.71
CA GLU A 98 -79.85 -18.42 34.35
C GLU A 98 -78.81 -17.30 34.59
N LEU A 99 -78.33 -17.13 35.83
CA LEU A 99 -77.35 -16.10 36.19
C LEU A 99 -76.00 -16.33 35.47
N THR A 100 -75.53 -17.58 35.47
CA THR A 100 -74.28 -17.97 34.83
C THR A 100 -74.33 -17.80 33.30
N GLY A 101 -75.48 -18.04 32.66
CA GLY A 101 -75.67 -17.82 31.22
C GLY A 101 -75.63 -16.34 30.83
N ILE A 102 -76.31 -15.48 31.60
CA ILE A 102 -76.28 -14.02 31.42
C ILE A 102 -74.83 -13.51 31.52
N CYS A 103 -74.10 -13.91 32.56
CA CYS A 103 -72.72 -13.46 32.76
C CYS A 103 -71.78 -13.95 31.65
N ARG A 104 -71.92 -15.20 31.17
CA ARG A 104 -71.00 -15.73 30.16
C ARG A 104 -71.21 -15.12 28.77
N LYS A 105 -72.46 -14.91 28.36
CA LYS A 105 -72.87 -14.21 27.12
C LYS A 105 -72.12 -12.88 26.95
N TYR A 106 -72.19 -12.01 27.96
CA TYR A 106 -71.55 -10.69 27.95
C TYR A 106 -70.02 -10.70 28.18
N LEU A 107 -69.40 -11.87 28.36
CA LEU A 107 -67.94 -12.01 28.48
C LEU A 107 -67.30 -12.70 27.27
N GLU A 108 -68.02 -13.54 26.53
CA GLU A 108 -67.49 -14.24 25.35
C GLU A 108 -67.51 -13.36 24.09
N GLU A 109 -68.60 -12.62 23.84
CA GLU A 109 -68.74 -11.76 22.63
C GLU A 109 -67.69 -10.63 22.56
N GLY A 110 -67.21 -10.14 23.71
CA GLY A 110 -66.15 -9.12 23.76
C GLY A 110 -64.74 -9.67 23.56
N ARG A 111 -64.42 -10.79 24.23
CA ARG A 111 -63.06 -11.37 24.23
C ARG A 111 -62.67 -11.97 22.89
N GLY A 112 -63.62 -12.56 22.14
CA GLY A 112 -63.33 -13.26 20.89
C GLY A 112 -62.71 -12.39 19.80
N LYS A 113 -63.15 -11.12 19.67
CA LYS A 113 -62.58 -10.17 18.70
C LYS A 113 -61.21 -9.66 19.15
N GLN A 114 -61.10 -9.24 20.40
CA GLN A 114 -59.85 -8.72 20.97
C GLN A 114 -58.70 -9.73 20.90
N LEU A 115 -58.98 -11.04 20.98
CA LEU A 115 -57.94 -12.06 20.79
C LEU A 115 -57.32 -11.99 19.39
N GLN A 116 -58.16 -11.97 18.34
CA GLN A 116 -57.69 -11.96 16.96
C GLN A 116 -56.96 -10.65 16.62
N ASP A 117 -57.53 -9.50 17.01
CA ASP A 117 -56.93 -8.18 16.75
C ASP A 117 -55.52 -8.03 17.37
N VAL A 118 -55.25 -8.73 18.48
CA VAL A 118 -53.97 -8.69 19.22
C VAL A 118 -53.00 -9.77 18.76
N GLU A 119 -53.48 -10.98 18.44
CA GLU A 119 -52.64 -12.04 17.84
C GLU A 119 -52.16 -11.62 16.44
N GLU A 120 -52.99 -10.94 15.63
CA GLU A 120 -52.57 -10.39 14.34
C GLU A 120 -51.60 -9.20 14.49
N LYS A 121 -51.83 -8.26 15.42
CA LYS A 121 -50.88 -7.13 15.66
C LYS A 121 -49.53 -7.58 16.23
N SER A 122 -49.48 -8.65 17.03
CA SER A 122 -48.23 -9.15 17.64
C SER A 122 -47.44 -10.14 16.76
N ALA A 123 -48.00 -10.58 15.63
CA ALA A 123 -47.36 -11.50 14.70
C ALA A 123 -46.16 -10.88 13.96
N GLY A 124 -44.95 -11.09 14.49
CA GLY A 124 -43.69 -10.67 13.87
C GLY A 124 -42.87 -9.68 14.71
N LEU A 125 -43.40 -9.19 15.83
CA LEU A 125 -42.66 -8.36 16.79
C LEU A 125 -41.90 -9.22 17.79
N ASP A 126 -40.66 -8.85 18.11
CA ASP A 126 -39.96 -9.44 19.25
C ASP A 126 -40.48 -8.83 20.56
N LEU A 127 -41.47 -9.48 21.16
CA LEU A 127 -41.99 -9.14 22.49
C LEU A 127 -40.97 -9.36 23.62
N ALA A 128 -39.76 -9.87 23.31
CA ALA A 128 -38.63 -9.98 24.22
C ALA A 128 -37.56 -8.88 24.05
N ILE A 129 -37.72 -7.96 23.08
CA ILE A 129 -36.72 -6.95 22.72
C ILE A 129 -36.18 -6.19 23.96
N PRO A 130 -34.85 -6.06 24.14
CA PRO A 130 -34.27 -5.37 25.28
C PRO A 130 -34.66 -3.89 25.29
N SER A 131 -34.78 -3.29 26.49
CA SER A 131 -35.03 -1.86 26.60
C SER A 131 -33.81 -1.06 26.13
N PRO A 132 -33.99 -0.06 25.25
CA PRO A 132 -32.95 0.86 24.83
C PRO A 132 -32.71 1.91 25.92
N ASP A 133 -31.54 2.54 25.93
CA ASP A 133 -31.24 3.59 26.91
C ASP A 133 -31.89 4.93 26.53
N TRP A 134 -33.15 5.08 26.92
CA TRP A 134 -33.94 6.29 26.77
C TRP A 134 -33.39 7.52 27.52
N SER A 135 -32.35 7.39 28.35
CA SER A 135 -31.71 8.54 29.00
C SER A 135 -30.85 9.36 28.03
N LEU A 136 -30.44 8.76 26.90
CA LEU A 136 -29.53 9.35 25.90
C LEU A 136 -30.23 10.25 24.88
N TRP A 137 -31.41 10.78 25.21
CA TRP A 137 -32.35 11.43 24.30
C TRP A 137 -32.68 12.87 24.70
N SER A 138 -33.09 13.71 23.74
CA SER A 138 -33.47 15.10 24.04
C SER A 138 -34.90 15.22 24.54
N ASN A 139 -35.17 16.36 25.18
CA ASN A 139 -36.53 16.81 25.50
C ASN A 139 -37.45 16.91 24.27
N LEU A 140 -36.91 17.08 23.04
CA LEU A 140 -37.72 17.14 21.82
C LEU A 140 -38.11 15.73 21.35
N GLU A 141 -37.15 14.79 21.32
CA GLU A 141 -37.37 13.42 20.86
C GLU A 141 -38.16 12.62 21.91
N LEU A 142 -37.89 12.83 23.21
CA LEU A 142 -38.73 12.31 24.29
C LEU A 142 -40.14 12.90 24.23
N ALA A 143 -40.33 14.18 23.88
CA ALA A 143 -41.68 14.72 23.66
C ALA A 143 -42.39 14.09 22.44
N VAL A 144 -41.66 13.68 21.41
CA VAL A 144 -42.19 12.90 20.29
C VAL A 144 -42.59 11.49 20.74
N MET A 145 -41.72 10.77 21.46
CA MET A 145 -42.01 9.40 21.92
C MET A 145 -43.10 9.35 23.00
N ASN A 146 -43.18 10.35 23.88
CA ASN A 146 -44.24 10.47 24.88
C ASN A 146 -45.60 10.76 24.23
N LYS A 147 -45.61 11.49 23.10
CA LYS A 147 -46.82 11.71 22.30
C LYS A 147 -47.24 10.44 21.54
N GLU A 148 -46.30 9.70 20.98
CA GLU A 148 -46.53 8.41 20.32
C GLU A 148 -47.07 7.36 21.32
N LEU A 149 -46.49 7.30 22.52
CA LEU A 149 -47.00 6.51 23.65
C LEU A 149 -48.47 6.84 23.91
N GLN A 150 -48.80 8.10 24.18
CA GLN A 150 -50.17 8.54 24.46
C GLN A 150 -51.15 8.15 23.36
N GLN A 151 -50.73 8.19 22.08
CA GLN A 151 -51.55 7.76 20.96
C GLN A 151 -51.82 6.24 21.00
N ARG A 152 -50.80 5.40 21.20
CA ARG A 152 -50.94 3.93 21.25
C ARG A 152 -51.69 3.45 22.49
N LEU A 153 -51.48 4.07 23.65
CA LEU A 153 -52.29 3.84 24.86
C LEU A 153 -53.77 4.20 24.65
N GLY A 154 -54.06 5.12 23.71
CA GLY A 154 -55.41 5.44 23.26
C GLY A 154 -56.17 4.26 22.65
N GLU A 155 -55.49 3.28 22.04
CA GLU A 155 -56.12 2.14 21.35
C GLU A 155 -56.36 0.90 22.24
N LEU A 156 -55.63 0.76 23.35
CA LEU A 156 -55.67 -0.43 24.24
C LEU A 156 -57.08 -0.82 24.71
N SER A 157 -57.30 -2.10 25.04
CA SER A 157 -58.58 -2.57 25.61
C SER A 157 -58.90 -1.87 26.94
N THR A 158 -60.17 -1.89 27.36
CA THR A 158 -60.54 -1.45 28.71
C THR A 158 -59.83 -2.26 29.80
N SER A 159 -59.41 -3.51 29.52
CA SER A 159 -58.67 -4.36 30.47
C SER A 159 -57.17 -4.04 30.55
N ALA A 160 -56.51 -3.72 29.43
CA ALA A 160 -55.11 -3.27 29.43
C ALA A 160 -54.95 -1.83 29.90
N LYS A 161 -55.94 -0.99 29.59
CA LYS A 161 -56.12 0.27 30.33
C LYS A 161 -56.41 -0.02 31.80
N ASP A 162 -57.20 -1.05 32.15
CA ASP A 162 -57.35 -1.50 33.55
C ASP A 162 -56.07 -2.03 34.21
N LEU A 163 -54.91 -1.96 33.56
CA LEU A 163 -53.60 -2.08 34.20
C LEU A 163 -52.82 -0.74 34.40
N LEU A 164 -53.43 0.48 34.32
CA LEU A 164 -52.69 1.78 34.25
C LEU A 164 -52.85 2.99 35.28
N ARG A 165 -53.91 3.23 36.12
CA ARG A 165 -53.94 4.26 37.25
C ARG A 165 -54.11 3.89 38.75
N PHE A 166 -54.39 2.66 39.23
CA PHE A 166 -54.31 2.26 40.67
C PHE A 166 -52.98 2.70 41.36
N ILE A 167 -51.95 3.07 40.59
CA ILE A 167 -50.60 3.45 41.04
C ILE A 167 -50.05 4.61 40.19
N VAL A 168 -49.00 5.26 40.71
CA VAL A 168 -48.03 6.17 40.05
C VAL A 168 -48.57 6.91 38.82
N PRO A 169 -49.04 8.17 38.99
CA PRO A 169 -49.33 9.06 37.88
C PRO A 169 -48.13 9.22 36.92
N GLN A 170 -48.41 9.54 35.65
CA GLN A 170 -47.43 9.81 34.57
C GLN A 170 -46.83 8.58 33.86
N VAL A 171 -47.09 7.33 34.30
CA VAL A 171 -46.65 6.12 33.56
C VAL A 171 -47.23 6.07 32.14
N ASP A 172 -48.39 6.68 31.92
CA ASP A 172 -49.03 6.83 30.62
C ASP A 172 -48.43 7.97 29.76
N GLN A 173 -47.70 8.91 30.36
CA GLN A 173 -47.23 10.17 29.73
C GLN A 173 -45.73 10.21 29.49
N ASP A 174 -44.99 9.18 29.92
CA ASP A 174 -43.54 9.07 29.74
C ASP A 174 -43.14 7.68 29.23
N VAL A 175 -42.56 7.62 28.03
CA VAL A 175 -42.13 6.37 27.35
C VAL A 175 -41.19 5.54 28.21
N ARG A 176 -40.40 6.21 29.06
CA ARG A 176 -39.38 5.61 29.94
C ARG A 176 -40.05 4.88 31.11
N ALA A 177 -41.09 5.50 31.67
CA ALA A 177 -41.89 4.92 32.74
C ALA A 177 -42.73 3.75 32.23
N PHE A 178 -43.34 3.89 31.05
CA PHE A 178 -44.11 2.83 30.40
C PHE A 178 -43.28 1.57 30.11
N ASP A 179 -42.14 1.72 29.41
CA ASP A 179 -41.27 0.59 29.05
C ASP A 179 -40.81 -0.19 30.29
N THR A 180 -40.29 0.54 31.29
CA THR A 180 -39.84 -0.04 32.56
C THR A 180 -40.96 -0.82 33.27
N TYR A 181 -42.17 -0.27 33.29
CA TYR A 181 -43.33 -0.89 33.93
C TYR A 181 -43.77 -2.19 33.24
N VAL A 182 -43.91 -2.18 31.91
CA VAL A 182 -44.32 -3.35 31.13
C VAL A 182 -43.26 -4.46 31.15
N THR A 183 -41.98 -4.10 31.20
CA THR A 183 -40.86 -5.06 31.37
C THR A 183 -40.97 -5.87 32.66
N LEU A 184 -41.37 -5.22 33.77
CA LEU A 184 -41.51 -5.86 35.08
C LEU A 184 -42.80 -6.70 35.20
N LEU A 185 -43.92 -6.20 34.63
CA LEU A 185 -45.19 -6.95 34.58
C LEU A 185 -45.02 -8.36 33.99
N ARG A 186 -44.21 -8.48 32.94
CA ARG A 186 -43.89 -9.74 32.24
C ARG A 186 -43.35 -10.86 33.15
N GLN A 187 -42.77 -10.52 34.30
CA GLN A 187 -42.08 -11.46 35.19
C GLN A 187 -42.95 -11.95 36.36
N ARG A 188 -44.18 -11.43 36.54
CA ARG A 188 -45.05 -11.76 37.67
C ARG A 188 -45.75 -13.12 37.47
N VAL A 189 -45.85 -13.93 38.52
CA VAL A 189 -46.47 -15.26 38.47
C VAL A 189 -47.92 -15.21 38.94
N GLY A 190 -48.84 -15.87 38.21
CA GLY A 190 -50.24 -16.07 38.62
C GLY A 190 -51.32 -15.67 37.62
N PHE A 191 -50.95 -15.09 36.46
CA PHE A 191 -51.88 -14.54 35.48
C PHE A 191 -52.90 -15.55 34.91
N THR A 192 -54.19 -15.17 34.98
CA THR A 192 -55.33 -15.86 34.37
C THR A 192 -55.32 -15.70 32.84
N ALA A 193 -56.24 -16.37 32.14
CA ALA A 193 -56.35 -16.26 30.68
C ALA A 193 -56.65 -14.82 30.19
N ALA A 194 -57.42 -14.04 30.95
CA ALA A 194 -57.73 -12.65 30.60
C ALA A 194 -56.51 -11.73 30.81
N ASP A 195 -55.76 -11.95 31.89
CA ASP A 195 -54.59 -11.13 32.21
C ASP A 195 -53.44 -11.35 31.21
N ARG A 196 -53.37 -12.53 30.58
CA ARG A 196 -52.37 -12.84 29.54
C ARG A 196 -52.58 -12.04 28.25
N LEU A 197 -53.82 -11.95 27.76
CA LEU A 197 -54.17 -11.09 26.62
C LEU A 197 -53.83 -9.62 26.95
N THR A 198 -54.24 -9.19 28.14
CA THR A 198 -53.98 -7.86 28.71
C THR A 198 -52.48 -7.53 28.74
N LEU A 199 -51.64 -8.49 29.13
CA LEU A 199 -50.19 -8.37 29.15
C LEU A 199 -49.57 -8.38 27.73
N GLN A 200 -50.13 -9.15 26.81
CA GLN A 200 -49.68 -9.21 25.41
C GLN A 200 -49.97 -7.90 24.65
N GLU A 201 -51.13 -7.27 24.88
CA GLU A 201 -51.42 -5.91 24.37
C GLU A 201 -50.32 -4.90 24.80
N LEU A 202 -49.98 -4.87 26.09
CA LEU A 202 -48.98 -3.95 26.64
C LEU A 202 -47.56 -4.24 26.12
N LEU A 203 -47.17 -5.53 26.04
CA LEU A 203 -45.87 -5.95 25.51
C LEU A 203 -45.70 -5.61 24.01
N THR A 204 -46.80 -5.65 23.26
CA THR A 204 -46.81 -5.27 21.83
C THR A 204 -46.49 -3.79 21.69
N VAL A 205 -47.24 -2.91 22.38
CA VAL A 205 -47.00 -1.45 22.36
C VAL A 205 -45.60 -1.09 22.85
N ARG A 206 -45.07 -1.81 23.87
CA ARG A 206 -43.67 -1.67 24.31
C ARG A 206 -42.68 -1.99 23.18
N ALA A 207 -42.80 -3.14 22.54
CA ALA A 207 -41.86 -3.57 21.50
C ALA A 207 -41.86 -2.62 20.29
N GLU A 208 -43.03 -2.14 19.88
CA GLU A 208 -43.19 -1.12 18.83
C GLU A 208 -42.46 0.18 19.17
N LEU A 209 -42.64 0.71 20.39
CA LEU A 209 -41.98 1.93 20.84
C LEU A 209 -40.46 1.77 20.90
N ILE A 210 -39.95 0.59 21.29
CA ILE A 210 -38.51 0.28 21.32
C ILE A 210 -37.90 0.23 19.91
N GLN A 211 -38.53 -0.43 18.95
CA GLN A 211 -38.01 -0.47 17.56
C GLN A 211 -37.99 0.92 16.89
N MET A 212 -38.94 1.78 17.26
CA MET A 212 -38.96 3.19 16.86
C MET A 212 -37.84 4.02 17.52
N SER A 213 -37.15 3.47 18.52
CA SER A 213 -36.28 4.18 19.46
C SER A 213 -34.78 3.97 19.24
N GLU A 214 -34.37 2.86 18.62
CA GLU A 214 -32.98 2.62 18.21
C GLU A 214 -32.46 3.60 17.12
N GLN A 215 -33.25 4.62 16.78
CA GLN A 215 -33.09 5.56 15.65
C GLN A 215 -32.73 7.01 16.07
N PHE A 216 -32.46 7.28 17.36
CA PHE A 216 -32.40 8.67 17.89
C PHE A 216 -31.15 9.08 18.72
N SER A 217 -30.51 8.22 19.52
CA SER A 217 -29.61 8.71 20.59
C SER A 217 -28.26 9.31 20.15
N THR A 218 -27.55 8.70 19.19
CA THR A 218 -26.38 9.36 18.57
C THR A 218 -26.84 10.54 17.71
N HIS A 219 -27.93 10.30 16.96
CA HIS A 219 -28.56 11.23 16.05
C HIS A 219 -28.83 12.58 16.70
N LEU A 220 -29.16 12.68 17.99
CA LEU A 220 -29.34 13.97 18.67
C LEU A 220 -28.08 14.85 18.67
N ARG A 221 -26.91 14.31 19.06
CA ARG A 221 -25.69 15.12 19.16
C ARG A 221 -25.24 15.54 17.76
N GLU A 222 -25.32 14.60 16.84
CA GLU A 222 -25.07 14.81 15.42
C GLU A 222 -26.11 15.77 14.78
N GLU A 223 -27.35 15.81 15.26
CA GLU A 223 -28.42 16.75 14.87
C GLU A 223 -28.15 18.16 15.41
N GLU A 224 -27.73 18.31 16.67
CA GLU A 224 -27.38 19.62 17.22
C GLU A 224 -26.13 20.19 16.54
N ALA A 225 -25.13 19.33 16.24
CA ALA A 225 -23.99 19.68 15.41
C ALA A 225 -24.42 20.05 13.99
N PHE A 226 -25.30 19.28 13.35
CA PHE A 226 -25.83 19.56 12.01
C PHE A 226 -26.64 20.86 11.95
N ARG A 227 -27.41 21.19 13.00
CA ARG A 227 -28.13 22.48 13.12
C ARG A 227 -27.16 23.65 13.26
N LYS A 228 -26.11 23.52 14.09
CA LYS A 228 -25.04 24.53 14.23
C LYS A 228 -24.29 24.73 12.92
N PHE A 229 -23.94 23.64 12.23
CA PHE A 229 -23.34 23.65 10.90
C PHE A 229 -24.25 24.36 9.87
N THR A 230 -25.52 23.98 9.80
CA THR A 230 -26.51 24.60 8.91
C THR A 230 -26.60 26.11 9.16
N ALA A 231 -26.77 26.54 10.42
CA ALA A 231 -26.83 27.96 10.76
C ALA A 231 -25.56 28.73 10.35
N LEU A 232 -24.38 28.17 10.65
CA LEU A 232 -23.07 28.77 10.32
C LEU A 232 -22.88 28.94 8.80
N TRP A 233 -23.37 27.99 7.99
CA TRP A 233 -23.20 28.00 6.54
C TRP A 233 -24.25 28.85 5.81
N CYS A 234 -25.46 28.95 6.35
CA CYS A 234 -26.42 29.96 5.93
C CYS A 234 -25.89 31.38 6.21
N GLU A 235 -25.36 31.63 7.42
CA GLU A 235 -24.80 32.93 7.83
C GLU A 235 -23.59 33.34 6.98
N ARG A 236 -22.58 32.47 6.86
CA ARG A 236 -21.28 32.85 6.29
C ARG A 236 -21.21 32.77 4.76
N LEU A 237 -22.02 31.92 4.14
CA LEU A 237 -21.86 31.55 2.73
C LEU A 237 -23.17 31.61 1.93
N GLY A 238 -24.25 32.15 2.52
CA GLY A 238 -25.49 32.48 1.81
C GLY A 238 -26.29 31.25 1.35
N CYS A 239 -26.03 30.08 1.92
CA CYS A 239 -26.82 28.88 1.70
C CYS A 239 -28.21 29.03 2.36
N THR A 240 -29.19 28.20 1.97
CA THR A 240 -30.46 28.06 2.72
C THR A 240 -30.48 26.77 3.56
N PRO A 241 -31.32 26.67 4.60
CA PRO A 241 -31.47 25.43 5.36
C PRO A 241 -31.92 24.24 4.50
N GLU A 242 -32.80 24.49 3.52
CA GLU A 242 -33.31 23.48 2.58
C GLU A 242 -32.21 22.95 1.65
N GLU A 243 -31.20 23.77 1.34
CA GLU A 243 -30.04 23.37 0.54
C GLU A 243 -29.06 22.46 1.28
N ILE A 244 -29.00 22.57 2.61
CA ILE A 244 -28.10 21.80 3.49
C ILE A 244 -28.80 20.54 4.03
N LEU A 245 -30.13 20.56 4.18
CA LEU A 245 -30.95 19.45 4.69
C LEU A 245 -30.68 18.07 4.04
N PRO A 246 -30.42 17.92 2.72
CA PRO A 246 -30.13 16.62 2.11
C PRO A 246 -28.93 15.88 2.74
N TYR A 247 -27.95 16.62 3.25
CA TYR A 247 -26.73 16.06 3.82
C TYR A 247 -26.92 15.52 5.25
N ARG A 248 -28.07 15.79 5.90
CA ARG A 248 -28.37 15.47 7.30
C ARG A 248 -28.07 14.00 7.66
N GLN A 249 -28.58 13.06 6.88
CA GLN A 249 -28.42 11.63 7.19
C GLN A 249 -26.95 11.18 7.06
N ALA A 250 -26.24 11.69 6.06
CA ALA A 250 -24.83 11.37 5.83
C ALA A 250 -23.91 12.02 6.88
N PHE A 251 -24.24 13.24 7.32
CA PHE A 251 -23.60 13.92 8.45
C PHE A 251 -23.70 13.08 9.73
N ILE A 252 -24.92 12.67 10.09
CA ILE A 252 -25.17 11.86 11.28
C ILE A 252 -24.49 10.49 11.17
N ALA A 253 -24.48 9.87 9.99
CA ALA A 253 -23.76 8.63 9.74
C ALA A 253 -22.21 8.77 9.70
N ARG A 254 -21.65 9.96 9.97
CA ARG A 254 -20.21 10.31 9.91
C ARG A 254 -19.57 9.96 8.56
N ARG A 255 -20.31 10.21 7.48
CA ARG A 255 -19.93 10.02 6.07
C ARG A 255 -20.40 11.20 5.24
N PHE A 256 -20.23 12.42 5.76
CA PHE A 256 -20.66 13.63 5.07
C PHE A 256 -19.91 13.77 3.73
N PRO A 257 -20.60 13.82 2.57
CA PRO A 257 -19.97 13.88 1.26
C PRO A 257 -19.48 15.30 0.98
N LEU A 258 -18.26 15.57 1.44
CA LEU A 258 -17.55 16.83 1.35
C LEU A 258 -17.38 17.31 -0.09
N PHE A 259 -17.01 16.43 -1.00
CA PHE A 259 -16.70 16.79 -2.38
C PHE A 259 -17.99 17.02 -3.16
N HIS A 260 -19.05 16.24 -2.91
CA HIS A 260 -20.39 16.54 -3.43
C HIS A 260 -20.91 17.91 -2.93
N PHE A 261 -20.71 18.21 -1.64
CA PHE A 261 -21.08 19.51 -1.06
C PHE A 261 -20.29 20.67 -1.71
N LEU A 262 -18.97 20.50 -1.89
CA LEU A 262 -18.14 21.50 -2.54
C LEU A 262 -18.47 21.69 -4.03
N ASP A 263 -18.85 20.65 -4.78
CA ASP A 263 -19.32 20.82 -6.18
C ASP A 263 -20.58 21.70 -6.23
N GLN A 264 -21.57 21.41 -5.38
CA GLN A 264 -22.81 22.19 -5.30
C GLN A 264 -22.55 23.67 -5.01
N LEU A 265 -21.69 23.99 -4.04
CA LEU A 265 -21.46 25.37 -3.61
C LEU A 265 -20.53 26.15 -4.55
N LEU A 266 -19.41 25.55 -4.97
CA LEU A 266 -18.39 26.22 -5.78
C LEU A 266 -18.78 26.25 -7.26
N PHE A 267 -19.18 25.10 -7.81
CA PHE A 267 -19.32 24.90 -9.26
C PHE A 267 -20.76 25.01 -9.74
N GLN A 268 -21.75 24.42 -9.05
CA GLN A 268 -23.15 24.50 -9.48
C GLN A 268 -23.76 25.88 -9.15
N ARG A 269 -23.74 26.30 -7.88
CA ARG A 269 -24.49 27.48 -7.39
C ARG A 269 -23.69 28.79 -7.33
N SER A 270 -22.36 28.72 -7.53
CA SER A 270 -21.49 29.91 -7.64
C SER A 270 -21.41 30.79 -6.40
N LEU A 271 -21.76 30.28 -5.21
CA LEU A 271 -21.97 31.09 -4.00
C LEU A 271 -20.69 31.78 -3.50
N ILE A 272 -19.53 31.13 -3.69
CA ILE A 272 -18.20 31.67 -3.29
C ILE A 272 -17.49 32.38 -4.46
N PHE A 273 -17.81 32.02 -5.70
CA PHE A 273 -17.15 32.51 -6.91
C PHE A 273 -18.16 32.92 -7.98
N SER A 274 -18.34 34.24 -8.13
CA SER A 274 -19.29 34.86 -9.07
C SER A 274 -18.57 35.81 -10.05
N GLY A 275 -19.20 36.08 -11.21
CA GLY A 275 -18.66 36.97 -12.24
C GLY A 275 -17.22 36.62 -12.65
N HIS A 276 -16.33 37.62 -12.63
CA HIS A 276 -14.93 37.48 -13.06
C HIS A 276 -14.14 36.44 -12.24
N LEU A 277 -14.50 36.21 -10.98
CA LEU A 277 -13.90 35.15 -10.14
C LEU A 277 -14.28 33.76 -10.66
N ARG A 278 -15.52 33.57 -11.12
CA ARG A 278 -16.00 32.30 -11.69
C ARG A 278 -15.33 32.00 -13.03
N ALA A 279 -15.24 32.99 -13.92
CA ALA A 279 -14.58 32.84 -15.21
C ALA A 279 -13.08 32.51 -15.04
N ALA A 280 -12.39 33.21 -14.14
CA ALA A 280 -11.01 32.90 -13.79
C ALA A 280 -10.86 31.51 -13.15
N MET A 281 -11.81 31.06 -12.32
CA MET A 281 -11.80 29.71 -11.73
C MET A 281 -11.90 28.64 -12.82
N VAL A 282 -13.01 28.64 -13.58
CA VAL A 282 -13.35 27.59 -14.55
C VAL A 282 -12.43 27.62 -15.77
N GLY A 283 -11.94 28.79 -16.18
CA GLY A 283 -11.06 28.93 -17.33
C GLY A 283 -9.59 28.61 -17.05
N ARG A 284 -9.06 28.89 -15.85
CA ARG A 284 -7.60 28.81 -15.58
C ARG A 284 -7.19 27.59 -14.75
N PHE A 285 -8.10 26.90 -14.09
CA PHE A 285 -7.79 25.74 -13.24
C PHE A 285 -8.48 24.47 -13.73
N ARG A 286 -7.76 23.34 -13.69
CA ARG A 286 -8.33 22.01 -13.92
C ARG A 286 -8.71 21.38 -12.59
N PHE A 287 -9.74 21.92 -11.95
CA PHE A 287 -10.23 21.37 -10.69
C PHE A 287 -11.05 20.11 -10.91
N ARG A 288 -11.71 19.98 -12.07
CA ARG A 288 -12.38 18.76 -12.52
C ARG A 288 -11.68 18.18 -13.74
N LEU A 289 -11.78 16.86 -13.91
CA LEU A 289 -11.13 16.09 -14.97
C LEU A 289 -11.44 16.66 -16.37
N ASN A 290 -12.70 17.05 -16.58
CA ASN A 290 -13.23 17.62 -17.83
C ASN A 290 -12.98 19.14 -18.01
N ASP A 291 -12.45 19.85 -17.01
CA ASP A 291 -12.17 21.28 -17.13
C ASP A 291 -10.98 21.51 -18.08
N GLN A 292 -11.14 22.46 -19.02
CA GLN A 292 -10.11 22.83 -20.00
C GLN A 292 -9.41 24.14 -19.63
N LYS A 293 -8.08 24.11 -19.57
CA LYS A 293 -7.23 25.25 -19.21
C LYS A 293 -7.03 26.18 -20.40
N ARG A 294 -7.63 27.36 -20.35
CA ARG A 294 -7.61 28.40 -21.39
C ARG A 294 -6.51 29.45 -21.13
N PRO A 295 -6.04 30.17 -22.17
CA PRO A 295 -5.16 31.34 -22.01
C PRO A 295 -5.80 32.44 -21.16
N LEU A 296 -4.96 33.22 -20.45
CA LEU A 296 -5.42 34.33 -19.61
C LEU A 296 -5.98 35.50 -20.43
N GLU A 297 -5.54 35.57 -21.68
CA GLU A 297 -5.97 36.48 -22.73
C GLU A 297 -7.43 36.21 -23.10
N GLU A 298 -7.76 34.96 -23.47
CA GLU A 298 -9.09 34.52 -23.89
C GLU A 298 -10.14 34.68 -22.78
N ILE A 299 -9.78 34.31 -21.54
CA ILE A 299 -10.62 34.52 -20.35
C ILE A 299 -10.84 36.02 -20.10
N GLY A 300 -9.84 36.85 -20.41
CA GLY A 300 -9.93 38.31 -20.27
C GLY A 300 -10.88 38.94 -21.28
N GLU A 301 -10.79 38.52 -22.54
CA GLU A 301 -11.70 38.96 -23.62
C GLU A 301 -13.16 38.62 -23.32
N GLU A 302 -13.43 37.41 -22.81
CA GLU A 302 -14.79 36.96 -22.43
C GLU A 302 -15.45 37.86 -21.37
N VAL A 303 -14.69 38.36 -20.40
CA VAL A 303 -15.22 39.16 -19.27
C VAL A 303 -14.83 40.63 -19.28
N GLY A 304 -14.27 41.14 -20.38
CA GLY A 304 -13.89 42.55 -20.52
C GLY A 304 -12.75 43.00 -19.60
N LEU A 305 -11.81 42.12 -19.26
CA LEU A 305 -10.67 42.39 -18.40
C LEU A 305 -9.33 42.16 -19.11
N THR A 306 -8.27 42.82 -18.64
CA THR A 306 -6.92 42.55 -19.14
C THR A 306 -6.40 41.20 -18.63
N ARG A 307 -5.58 40.54 -19.44
CA ARG A 307 -4.79 39.33 -19.09
C ARG A 307 -4.17 39.40 -17.69
N GLU A 308 -3.50 40.51 -17.38
CA GLU A 308 -2.86 40.73 -16.08
C GLU A 308 -3.89 40.81 -14.94
N ARG A 309 -5.08 41.41 -15.18
CA ARG A 309 -6.14 41.43 -14.18
C ARG A 309 -6.74 40.03 -13.94
N ILE A 310 -6.88 39.21 -14.98
CA ILE A 310 -7.24 37.79 -14.81
C ILE A 310 -6.17 37.03 -14.03
N ARG A 311 -4.87 37.25 -14.32
CA ARG A 311 -3.77 36.64 -13.56
C ARG A 311 -3.84 36.97 -12.06
N GLN A 312 -4.06 38.24 -11.73
CA GLN A 312 -4.22 38.70 -10.34
C GLN A 312 -5.42 38.05 -9.65
N ILE A 313 -6.57 37.94 -10.34
CA ILE A 313 -7.76 37.28 -9.80
C ILE A 313 -7.48 35.79 -9.56
N ALA A 314 -6.92 35.09 -10.55
CA ALA A 314 -6.64 33.66 -10.53
C ALA A 314 -5.73 33.26 -9.36
N ILE A 315 -4.70 34.04 -9.05
CA ILE A 315 -3.78 33.79 -7.92
C ILE A 315 -4.54 33.75 -6.57
N THR A 316 -5.66 34.46 -6.42
CA THR A 316 -6.44 34.45 -5.17
C THR A 316 -7.37 33.24 -5.02
N ILE A 317 -7.54 32.41 -6.06
CA ILE A 317 -8.59 31.38 -6.09
C ILE A 317 -8.28 30.19 -5.16
N PRO A 318 -7.08 29.57 -5.16
CA PRO A 318 -6.77 28.48 -4.22
C PRO A 318 -6.91 28.91 -2.76
N ALA A 319 -6.37 30.08 -2.40
CA ALA A 319 -6.50 30.63 -1.04
C ALA A 319 -7.96 30.92 -0.63
N ARG A 320 -8.83 31.30 -1.59
CA ARG A 320 -10.29 31.44 -1.35
C ARG A 320 -10.98 30.10 -1.16
N ILE A 321 -10.59 29.06 -1.90
CA ILE A 321 -11.09 27.69 -1.68
C ILE A 321 -10.69 27.23 -0.28
N GLN A 322 -9.41 27.34 0.08
CA GLN A 322 -8.92 26.96 1.41
C GLN A 322 -9.61 27.74 2.53
N ALA A 323 -9.86 29.05 2.37
CA ALA A 323 -10.57 29.86 3.35
C ALA A 323 -12.03 29.40 3.56
N ALA A 324 -12.73 29.02 2.49
CA ALA A 324 -14.08 28.44 2.58
C ALA A 324 -14.05 27.04 3.22
N VAL A 325 -13.14 26.16 2.79
CA VAL A 325 -12.97 24.81 3.35
C VAL A 325 -12.58 24.86 4.83
N ARG A 326 -11.77 25.82 5.28
CA ARG A 326 -11.49 26.03 6.72
C ARG A 326 -12.74 26.30 7.56
N THR A 327 -13.83 26.81 6.99
CA THR A 327 -15.11 26.94 7.71
C THR A 327 -15.89 25.60 7.85
N LEU A 328 -15.38 24.52 7.25
CA LEU A 328 -15.77 23.12 7.50
C LEU A 328 -14.94 22.46 8.61
N GLY A 329 -13.93 23.14 9.19
CA GLY A 329 -13.15 22.60 10.31
C GLY A 329 -13.99 21.98 11.45
N PRO A 330 -15.11 22.61 11.88
CA PRO A 330 -16.01 22.03 12.89
C PRO A 330 -16.70 20.72 12.48
N ILE A 331 -16.68 20.33 11.20
CA ILE A 331 -17.30 19.09 10.72
C ILE A 331 -16.29 17.98 10.41
N ALA A 332 -14.99 18.18 10.68
CA ALA A 332 -13.94 17.23 10.32
C ALA A 332 -14.15 15.81 10.91
N GLU A 333 -14.72 15.70 12.12
CA GLU A 333 -15.03 14.42 12.78
C GLU A 333 -16.22 13.64 12.17
N TYR A 334 -16.95 14.24 11.22
CA TYR A 334 -18.06 13.64 10.48
C TYR A 334 -17.66 13.23 9.04
N LEU A 335 -16.36 13.34 8.72
CA LEU A 335 -15.78 12.98 7.43
C LEU A 335 -15.16 11.57 7.48
N SER A 336 -15.17 10.87 6.34
CA SER A 336 -14.71 9.47 6.25
C SER A 336 -13.57 9.27 5.25
N TYR A 337 -12.63 10.21 5.18
CA TYR A 337 -11.51 10.21 4.23
C TYR A 337 -10.21 9.70 4.85
N GLN A 338 -9.40 8.95 4.09
CA GLN A 338 -8.14 8.41 4.60
C GLN A 338 -7.14 9.50 5.04
N PRO A 339 -6.94 10.60 4.30
CA PRO A 339 -6.07 11.70 4.75
C PRO A 339 -6.45 12.33 6.10
N LEU A 340 -7.75 12.38 6.42
CA LEU A 340 -8.24 13.04 7.63
C LEU A 340 -8.28 12.10 8.84
N ASN A 341 -8.53 10.80 8.62
CA ASN A 341 -8.78 9.83 9.69
C ASN A 341 -7.52 9.09 10.16
N HIS A 342 -6.35 9.36 9.56
CA HIS A 342 -5.06 8.79 9.96
C HIS A 342 -4.13 9.86 10.55
N HIS A 343 -4.40 10.29 11.78
CA HIS A 343 -3.48 11.15 12.53
C HIS A 343 -2.13 10.45 12.76
N GLY A 344 -1.03 11.21 12.63
CA GLY A 344 0.32 10.70 12.91
C GLY A 344 0.91 9.78 11.83
N ARG A 345 0.47 9.88 10.57
CA ARG A 345 1.28 9.41 9.43
C ARG A 345 2.37 10.42 9.13
N ASP A 346 3.50 9.95 8.61
CA ASP A 346 4.63 10.82 8.21
C ASP A 346 4.45 11.40 6.81
N LEU A 347 3.75 10.68 5.93
CA LEU A 347 3.40 11.06 4.56
C LEU A 347 1.93 10.72 4.28
N ILE A 348 1.24 11.62 3.56
CA ILE A 348 -0.03 11.38 2.90
C ILE A 348 0.19 11.63 1.40
N ILE A 349 -0.13 10.63 0.58
CA ILE A 349 -0.13 10.68 -0.88
C ILE A 349 -1.57 10.91 -1.34
N VAL A 350 -1.78 11.80 -2.31
CA VAL A 350 -3.07 12.00 -2.97
C VAL A 350 -2.86 11.96 -4.48
N ASP A 351 -3.16 10.82 -5.08
CA ASP A 351 -2.97 10.53 -6.48
C ASP A 351 -4.30 10.51 -7.26
N ASP A 352 -4.22 10.30 -8.57
CA ASP A 352 -5.42 10.17 -9.42
C ASP A 352 -6.23 8.89 -9.12
N THR A 353 -5.66 7.83 -8.51
CA THR A 353 -6.43 6.66 -8.03
C THR A 353 -7.29 7.03 -6.82
N TYR A 354 -6.76 7.79 -5.87
CA TYR A 354 -7.55 8.30 -4.75
C TYR A 354 -8.61 9.30 -5.22
N ALA A 355 -8.29 10.14 -6.21
CA ALA A 355 -9.28 11.02 -6.85
C ALA A 355 -10.41 10.20 -7.51
N GLN A 356 -10.10 9.13 -8.24
CA GLN A 356 -11.09 8.22 -8.82
C GLN A 356 -11.99 7.58 -7.74
N TYR A 357 -11.44 7.16 -6.60
CA TYR A 357 -12.21 6.61 -5.48
C TYR A 357 -13.22 7.62 -4.90
N ILE A 358 -12.79 8.88 -4.68
CA ILE A 358 -13.67 9.96 -4.21
C ILE A 358 -14.75 10.28 -5.26
N ASN A 359 -14.35 10.41 -6.52
CA ASN A 359 -15.25 10.69 -7.64
C ASN A 359 -16.35 9.63 -7.77
N ALA A 360 -15.98 8.35 -7.68
CA ALA A 360 -16.93 7.23 -7.77
C ALA A 360 -17.85 7.11 -6.54
N SER A 361 -17.38 7.47 -5.34
CA SER A 361 -18.18 7.36 -4.11
C SER A 361 -19.14 8.53 -3.88
N GLU A 362 -18.84 9.72 -4.41
CA GLU A 362 -19.66 10.94 -4.23
C GLU A 362 -20.35 11.46 -5.51
N GLY A 363 -20.15 10.80 -6.65
CA GLY A 363 -20.74 11.19 -7.93
C GLY A 363 -20.18 12.51 -8.47
N VAL A 364 -18.89 12.76 -8.25
CA VAL A 364 -18.16 13.97 -8.64
C VAL A 364 -17.03 13.66 -9.62
N SER A 365 -16.26 14.66 -10.06
CA SER A 365 -15.27 14.50 -11.13
C SER A 365 -14.01 15.36 -10.95
N PHE A 366 -13.53 15.49 -9.71
CA PHE A 366 -12.36 16.29 -9.33
C PHE A 366 -11.01 15.65 -9.69
N THR A 367 -9.97 16.48 -9.80
CA THR A 367 -8.56 16.07 -9.92
C THR A 367 -7.91 15.89 -8.54
N SER A 368 -6.83 15.09 -8.47
CA SER A 368 -5.98 14.97 -7.26
C SER A 368 -5.57 16.33 -6.68
N GLY A 369 -5.07 17.24 -7.54
CA GLY A 369 -4.69 18.60 -7.13
C GLY A 369 -5.84 19.47 -6.57
N PHE A 370 -7.11 19.20 -6.88
CA PHE A 370 -8.24 19.84 -6.19
C PHE A 370 -8.49 19.20 -4.81
N LEU A 371 -8.45 17.87 -4.73
CA LEU A 371 -8.54 17.15 -3.44
C LEU A 371 -7.47 17.64 -2.45
N VAL A 372 -6.27 17.92 -2.93
CA VAL A 372 -5.15 18.39 -2.09
C VAL A 372 -5.38 19.80 -1.57
N ILE A 373 -5.86 20.73 -2.41
CA ILE A 373 -6.26 22.08 -1.96
C ILE A 373 -7.35 22.00 -0.85
N VAL A 374 -8.22 20.98 -0.91
CA VAL A 374 -9.23 20.72 0.13
C VAL A 374 -8.59 20.10 1.38
N PHE A 375 -7.78 19.04 1.27
CA PHE A 375 -7.17 18.37 2.43
C PHE A 375 -6.15 19.26 3.15
N GLU A 376 -5.32 20.02 2.44
CA GLU A 376 -4.38 21.01 2.99
C GLU A 376 -5.10 22.05 3.88
N ALA A 377 -6.34 22.42 3.53
CA ALA A 377 -7.15 23.37 4.31
C ALA A 377 -7.61 22.80 5.66
N PHE A 378 -7.76 21.47 5.78
CA PHE A 378 -8.01 20.78 7.07
C PHE A 378 -6.70 20.45 7.81
N LEU A 379 -5.63 20.13 7.09
CA LEU A 379 -4.42 19.51 7.63
C LEU A 379 -3.24 20.45 7.91
N LYS A 380 -3.30 21.73 7.51
CA LYS A 380 -2.19 22.73 7.59
C LYS A 380 -1.46 22.82 8.93
N GLU A 381 -2.16 22.56 10.03
CA GLU A 381 -1.58 22.64 11.38
C GLU A 381 -0.70 21.42 11.73
N GLN A 382 -0.84 20.31 11.00
CA GLN A 382 -0.14 19.02 11.19
C GLN A 382 0.75 18.63 10.01
N TYR A 383 0.42 19.06 8.79
CA TYR A 383 1.13 18.70 7.56
C TYR A 383 1.40 19.95 6.71
N ASP A 384 2.58 19.98 6.10
CA ASP A 384 2.95 20.92 5.03
C ASP A 384 2.94 20.18 3.67
N ARG A 385 2.78 20.91 2.57
CA ARG A 385 2.73 20.36 1.20
C ARG A 385 4.11 20.49 0.56
N ILE A 386 4.54 19.46 -0.18
CA ILE A 386 5.71 19.55 -1.08
C ILE A 386 5.32 20.40 -2.30
N GLU A 387 6.12 21.40 -2.65
CA GLU A 387 5.85 22.31 -3.78
C GLU A 387 6.52 21.86 -5.10
N GLU A 388 7.56 21.02 -5.04
CA GLU A 388 8.14 20.33 -6.20
C GLU A 388 7.23 19.19 -6.70
N ASP A 389 6.95 19.20 -8.00
CA ASP A 389 5.96 18.38 -8.73
C ASP A 389 6.65 17.87 -10.01
N PHE A 390 6.96 16.57 -10.08
CA PHE A 390 7.51 15.94 -11.29
C PHE A 390 6.45 15.07 -12.00
N ASP A 391 5.51 14.46 -11.26
CA ASP A 391 4.25 13.93 -11.79
C ASP A 391 3.01 14.75 -11.36
N ALA A 392 2.49 15.55 -12.29
CA ALA A 392 1.33 16.42 -12.07
C ALA A 392 -0.03 15.69 -11.86
N ALA A 393 -0.03 14.37 -11.69
CA ALA A 393 -1.16 13.58 -11.21
C ALA A 393 -1.08 13.25 -9.71
N THR A 394 0.08 13.42 -9.06
CA THR A 394 0.36 12.97 -7.69
C THR A 394 0.81 14.14 -6.80
N ASP A 395 0.38 14.14 -5.54
CA ASP A 395 0.56 15.28 -4.64
C ASP A 395 0.83 14.79 -3.20
N TYR A 396 1.71 15.48 -2.47
CA TYR A 396 2.25 14.99 -1.19
C TYR A 396 2.06 15.98 -0.04
N LEU A 397 1.55 15.48 1.09
CA LEU A 397 1.51 16.20 2.36
C LEU A 397 2.40 15.47 3.39
N VAL A 398 3.47 16.13 3.84
CA VAL A 398 4.44 15.59 4.80
C VAL A 398 4.15 16.13 6.20
N HIS A 399 4.30 15.30 7.23
CA HIS A 399 4.07 15.72 8.60
C HIS A 399 5.03 16.85 9.01
N ARG A 400 4.49 17.95 9.53
CA ARG A 400 5.18 19.22 9.83
C ARG A 400 6.41 19.07 10.72
N GLU A 401 6.41 18.08 11.61
CA GLU A 401 7.56 17.75 12.46
C GLU A 401 8.80 17.29 11.68
N LEU A 402 8.61 16.68 10.50
CA LEU A 402 9.68 16.20 9.63
C LEU A 402 10.10 17.28 8.63
N ALA A 403 9.13 17.96 8.01
CA ALA A 403 9.38 19.07 7.08
C ALA A 403 10.10 20.25 7.76
N ALA A 404 9.94 20.43 9.07
CA ALA A 404 10.69 21.42 9.85
C ALA A 404 12.18 21.05 10.09
N GLU A 405 12.60 19.82 9.79
CA GLU A 405 13.95 19.32 10.09
C GLU A 405 14.68 18.70 8.87
N PHE A 406 14.00 18.59 7.71
CA PHE A 406 14.55 18.12 6.43
C PHE A 406 13.80 18.73 5.24
N ASP A 407 14.54 19.14 4.21
CA ASP A 407 14.01 19.76 2.98
C ASP A 407 13.69 18.68 1.92
N PHE A 408 12.41 18.31 1.82
CA PHE A 408 11.92 17.27 0.92
C PHE A 408 11.88 17.73 -0.55
N ASP A 409 11.59 19.00 -0.79
CA ASP A 409 11.65 19.63 -2.11
C ASP A 409 13.08 19.57 -2.67
N ASP A 410 14.09 19.91 -1.87
CA ASP A 410 15.48 19.81 -2.30
C ASP A 410 15.93 18.35 -2.47
N TYR A 411 15.46 17.44 -1.62
CA TYR A 411 15.70 16.01 -1.83
C TYR A 411 15.17 15.54 -3.20
N LEU A 412 13.92 15.85 -3.55
CA LEU A 412 13.35 15.51 -4.85
C LEU A 412 14.17 16.14 -6.00
N ARG A 413 14.54 17.43 -5.90
CA ARG A 413 15.43 18.09 -6.87
C ARG A 413 16.78 17.36 -7.03
N ARG A 414 17.39 16.89 -5.94
CA ARG A 414 18.66 16.13 -5.99
C ARG A 414 18.49 14.75 -6.61
N ILE A 415 17.39 14.04 -6.34
CA ILE A 415 17.09 12.76 -7.00
C ILE A 415 16.81 12.95 -8.50
N ALA A 416 15.98 13.92 -8.89
CA ALA A 416 15.71 14.25 -10.30
C ALA A 416 17.01 14.66 -11.04
N GLY A 417 17.89 15.41 -10.38
CA GLY A 417 19.24 15.70 -10.86
C GLY A 417 20.01 14.43 -11.22
N ARG A 418 20.15 13.50 -10.27
CA ARG A 418 20.82 12.19 -10.47
C ARG A 418 20.20 11.36 -11.60
N ILE A 419 18.88 11.40 -11.79
CA ILE A 419 18.18 10.71 -12.90
C ILE A 419 18.52 11.33 -14.26
N SER A 420 18.66 12.67 -14.31
CA SER A 420 18.99 13.41 -15.53
C SER A 420 20.47 13.36 -15.92
N GLU A 421 21.36 13.04 -14.98
CA GLU A 421 22.77 12.79 -15.24
C GLU A 421 22.98 11.50 -16.05
N ARG A 422 24.16 11.36 -16.68
CA ARG A 422 24.52 10.15 -17.42
C ARG A 422 24.82 9.01 -16.45
N ILE A 423 23.96 7.99 -16.40
CA ILE A 423 24.17 6.75 -15.64
C ILE A 423 24.71 5.66 -16.60
N PRO A 424 26.02 5.35 -16.58
CA PRO A 424 26.61 4.33 -17.45
C PRO A 424 26.44 2.92 -16.90
N GLN A 425 26.29 2.73 -15.59
CA GLN A 425 26.10 1.44 -14.93
C GLN A 425 25.11 1.63 -13.76
N PRO A 426 24.27 0.64 -13.42
CA PRO A 426 23.40 0.74 -12.26
C PRO A 426 24.20 0.89 -10.96
N TYR A 427 23.67 1.63 -10.00
CA TYR A 427 24.29 1.81 -8.68
C TYR A 427 23.22 1.99 -7.59
N THR A 428 23.57 1.62 -6.37
CA THR A 428 22.78 1.91 -5.17
C THR A 428 23.26 3.23 -4.55
N LEU A 429 22.34 4.17 -4.27
CA LEU A 429 22.58 5.33 -3.41
C LEU A 429 22.24 4.96 -1.96
N ASN A 430 23.17 5.11 -1.02
CA ASN A 430 22.86 4.94 0.39
C ASN A 430 21.95 6.10 0.87
N LEU A 431 20.67 5.80 1.09
CA LEU A 431 19.68 6.79 1.48
C LEU A 431 19.94 7.35 2.89
N LEU A 432 20.54 6.55 3.79
CA LEU A 432 20.88 7.00 5.14
C LEU A 432 21.91 8.14 5.09
N ASP A 433 22.96 8.00 4.29
CA ASP A 433 24.02 9.01 4.14
C ASP A 433 23.48 10.28 3.44
N GLU A 434 22.65 10.11 2.39
CA GLU A 434 22.00 11.22 1.67
C GLU A 434 21.06 12.03 2.58
N VAL A 435 20.31 11.36 3.47
CA VAL A 435 19.44 12.04 4.44
C VAL A 435 20.27 12.67 5.56
N GLU A 436 21.18 11.93 6.21
CA GLU A 436 21.97 12.43 7.36
C GLU A 436 22.85 13.63 6.98
N ALA A 437 23.39 13.69 5.75
CA ALA A 437 24.14 14.83 5.24
C ALA A 437 23.34 16.14 5.13
N ASN A 438 22.00 16.07 5.08
CA ASN A 438 21.10 17.22 4.90
C ASN A 438 20.14 17.41 6.10
N LEU A 439 20.36 16.68 7.20
CA LEU A 439 19.44 16.62 8.34
C LEU A 439 19.74 17.69 9.40
N GLN A 440 18.73 18.46 9.81
CA GLN A 440 18.89 19.54 10.80
C GLN A 440 18.84 19.07 12.27
N THR A 441 18.77 17.75 12.50
CA THR A 441 18.40 17.15 13.79
C THR A 441 19.27 15.95 14.14
N THR A 442 19.55 15.74 15.43
CA THR A 442 20.32 14.57 15.93
C THR A 442 19.41 13.39 16.33
N SER A 443 18.10 13.49 16.07
CA SER A 443 17.11 12.48 16.45
C SER A 443 17.14 11.28 15.50
N ARG A 444 17.74 10.17 15.94
CA ARG A 444 17.75 8.88 15.21
C ARG A 444 16.36 8.34 14.87
N LEU A 445 15.33 8.70 15.63
CA LEU A 445 13.94 8.34 15.31
C LEU A 445 13.43 9.14 14.11
N ARG A 446 13.74 10.44 14.04
CA ARG A 446 13.34 11.28 12.91
C ARG A 446 14.14 10.98 11.65
N LEU A 447 15.44 10.74 11.75
CA LEU A 447 16.26 10.23 10.63
C LEU A 447 15.59 9.01 9.97
N ARG A 448 15.16 8.01 10.75
CA ARG A 448 14.46 6.83 10.22
C ARG A 448 13.10 7.14 9.58
N ARG A 449 12.29 8.02 10.18
CA ARG A 449 11.00 8.45 9.62
C ARG A 449 11.20 9.19 8.28
N ILE A 450 12.19 10.08 8.22
CA ILE A 450 12.54 10.84 7.02
C ILE A 450 13.07 9.90 5.93
N CYS A 451 13.95 8.94 6.24
CA CYS A 451 14.37 7.92 5.27
C CYS A 451 13.17 7.16 4.68
N ALA A 452 12.21 6.72 5.50
CA ALA A 452 11.01 6.02 5.01
C ALA A 452 10.10 6.91 4.14
N VAL A 453 10.00 8.21 4.43
CA VAL A 453 9.29 9.17 3.55
C VAL A 453 10.05 9.36 2.24
N CYS A 454 11.37 9.53 2.29
CA CYS A 454 12.23 9.69 1.11
C CYS A 454 12.24 8.45 0.20
N GLU A 455 12.17 7.25 0.77
CA GLU A 455 12.03 5.97 0.06
C GLU A 455 10.70 5.91 -0.70
N LEU A 456 9.58 6.23 -0.04
CA LEU A 456 8.27 6.31 -0.69
C LEU A 456 8.26 7.35 -1.80
N LEU A 457 8.75 8.57 -1.54
CA LEU A 457 8.83 9.64 -2.55
C LEU A 457 9.67 9.25 -3.78
N ALA A 458 10.77 8.51 -3.59
CA ALA A 458 11.60 8.02 -4.70
C ALA A 458 10.91 6.91 -5.51
N ASN A 459 10.07 6.10 -4.86
CA ASN A 459 9.26 5.09 -5.55
C ASN A 459 8.12 5.72 -6.36
N GLU A 460 7.34 6.64 -5.77
CA GLU A 460 6.17 7.22 -6.42
C GLU A 460 6.56 8.19 -7.56
N GLU A 461 7.42 9.19 -7.33
CA GLU A 461 7.77 10.19 -8.38
C GLU A 461 8.63 9.61 -9.51
N PHE A 462 9.47 8.61 -9.22
CA PHE A 462 10.57 8.21 -10.10
C PHE A 462 10.66 6.71 -10.40
N ALA A 463 9.78 5.88 -9.82
CA ALA A 463 9.84 4.42 -9.88
C ALA A 463 11.20 3.82 -9.41
N ILE A 464 11.89 4.50 -8.48
CA ILE A 464 13.15 4.04 -7.90
C ILE A 464 12.87 3.25 -6.63
N ALA A 465 12.90 1.92 -6.74
CA ALA A 465 12.83 1.02 -5.60
C ALA A 465 14.10 1.07 -4.74
N ALA A 466 13.95 0.81 -3.44
CA ALA A 466 15.04 0.49 -2.55
C ALA A 466 15.42 -1.01 -2.62
N ASP A 467 16.67 -1.33 -2.25
CA ASP A 467 17.12 -2.70 -1.99
C ASP A 467 16.90 -3.14 -0.53
N ASP A 468 17.22 -4.41 -0.22
CA ASP A 468 17.11 -5.00 1.13
C ASP A 468 17.90 -4.23 2.23
N SER A 469 18.77 -3.29 1.87
CA SER A 469 19.52 -2.44 2.81
C SER A 469 18.93 -1.03 2.98
N GLY A 470 17.88 -0.68 2.24
CA GLY A 470 17.31 0.67 2.19
C GLY A 470 18.04 1.63 1.25
N GLY A 471 18.85 1.10 0.33
CA GLY A 471 19.55 1.91 -0.67
C GLY A 471 18.76 2.02 -1.98
N LEU A 472 18.71 3.22 -2.56
CA LEU A 472 17.92 3.50 -3.78
C LEU A 472 18.64 3.01 -5.05
N CYS A 473 17.97 2.17 -5.84
CA CYS A 473 18.55 1.48 -7.00
C CYS A 473 18.42 2.27 -8.31
N PHE A 474 19.43 3.09 -8.63
CA PHE A 474 19.48 3.84 -9.89
C PHE A 474 19.84 2.94 -11.08
N GLN A 475 18.97 2.92 -12.10
CA GLN A 475 19.15 2.10 -13.30
C GLN A 475 19.94 2.82 -14.41
N ARG A 476 20.59 2.03 -15.27
CA ARG A 476 21.32 2.53 -16.45
C ARG A 476 20.36 3.26 -17.42
N ASN A 477 20.47 4.58 -17.52
CA ASN A 477 19.70 5.40 -18.46
C ASN A 477 20.38 5.60 -19.84
N THR A 478 21.60 5.08 -20.05
CA THR A 478 22.31 5.17 -21.34
C THR A 478 22.45 3.83 -22.06
N LYS A 479 22.39 3.84 -23.41
CA LYS A 479 22.65 2.64 -24.23
C LYS A 479 24.02 2.04 -23.89
N LYS A 480 24.10 0.70 -23.77
CA LYS A 480 25.38 -0.01 -23.69
C LYS A 480 26.24 0.35 -24.91
N ARG A 481 27.53 0.55 -24.68
CA ARG A 481 28.52 0.82 -25.73
C ARG A 481 28.94 -0.48 -26.40
N ILE A 482 29.41 -0.40 -27.64
CA ILE A 482 29.97 -1.54 -28.38
C ILE A 482 31.08 -2.24 -27.56
N ASP A 483 31.93 -1.50 -26.87
CA ASP A 483 32.97 -2.07 -25.99
C ASP A 483 32.42 -2.69 -24.69
N GLU A 484 31.21 -2.37 -24.25
CA GLU A 484 30.57 -3.10 -23.16
C GLU A 484 30.01 -4.44 -23.66
N HIS A 485 29.31 -4.44 -24.79
CA HIS A 485 28.80 -5.66 -25.41
C HIS A 485 29.93 -6.64 -25.82
N LEU A 486 31.07 -6.13 -26.32
CA LEU A 486 32.24 -6.96 -26.61
C LEU A 486 32.86 -7.58 -25.34
N ALA A 487 32.82 -6.87 -24.20
CA ALA A 487 33.26 -7.43 -22.94
C ALA A 487 32.28 -8.49 -22.40
N ASP A 488 30.96 -8.24 -22.49
CA ASP A 488 29.93 -9.22 -22.13
C ASP A 488 30.11 -10.53 -22.94
N LEU A 489 30.28 -10.43 -24.26
CA LEU A 489 30.47 -11.59 -25.15
C LEU A 489 31.75 -12.40 -24.84
N LEU A 490 32.82 -11.73 -24.37
CA LEU A 490 34.05 -12.40 -23.94
C LEU A 490 33.89 -13.10 -22.58
N LEU A 491 33.14 -12.50 -21.64
CA LEU A 491 32.81 -13.14 -20.36
C LEU A 491 31.94 -14.39 -20.58
N GLU A 492 30.90 -14.29 -21.41
CA GLU A 492 30.01 -15.41 -21.76
C GLU A 492 30.75 -16.54 -22.48
N ALA A 493 31.73 -16.24 -23.33
CA ALA A 493 32.56 -17.24 -24.00
C ALA A 493 33.68 -17.82 -23.12
N GLY A 494 34.03 -17.15 -22.01
CA GLY A 494 35.09 -17.53 -21.07
C GLY A 494 36.52 -17.59 -21.64
N THR A 495 36.69 -17.30 -22.93
CA THR A 495 37.90 -17.56 -23.73
C THR A 495 38.13 -16.44 -24.75
N PRO A 496 39.37 -16.21 -25.22
CA PRO A 496 39.64 -15.20 -26.25
C PRO A 496 38.99 -15.55 -27.59
N LEU A 497 38.29 -14.58 -28.21
CA LEU A 497 37.58 -14.76 -29.48
C LEU A 497 38.20 -13.94 -30.63
N HIS A 498 38.02 -14.40 -31.87
CA HIS A 498 38.47 -13.72 -33.08
C HIS A 498 37.55 -12.51 -33.38
N VAL A 499 38.08 -11.38 -33.88
CA VAL A 499 37.23 -10.17 -34.13
C VAL A 499 36.12 -10.38 -35.16
N GLU A 500 36.32 -11.26 -36.15
CA GLU A 500 35.29 -11.69 -37.09
C GLU A 500 34.14 -12.45 -36.39
N GLU A 501 34.45 -13.27 -35.39
CA GLU A 501 33.44 -13.96 -34.58
C GLU A 501 32.75 -13.00 -33.59
N LEU A 502 33.50 -12.10 -32.96
CA LEU A 502 32.95 -11.06 -32.10
C LEU A 502 32.01 -10.13 -32.88
N ALA A 503 32.36 -9.74 -34.10
CA ALA A 503 31.50 -8.94 -34.97
C ALA A 503 30.24 -9.72 -35.41
N ALA A 504 30.36 -11.02 -35.73
CA ALA A 504 29.22 -11.86 -36.06
C ALA A 504 28.25 -12.01 -34.86
N ARG A 505 28.74 -12.41 -33.69
CA ARG A 505 27.94 -12.54 -32.46
C ARG A 505 27.31 -11.22 -32.03
N LEU A 506 28.00 -10.08 -32.24
CA LEU A 506 27.45 -8.77 -31.94
C LEU A 506 26.29 -8.40 -32.88
N ASN A 507 26.47 -8.57 -34.19
CA ASN A 507 25.44 -8.25 -35.19
C ASN A 507 24.24 -9.23 -35.13
N GLU A 508 24.46 -10.49 -34.72
CA GLU A 508 23.39 -11.47 -34.50
C GLU A 508 22.51 -11.09 -33.30
N ARG A 509 23.12 -10.66 -32.19
CA ARG A 509 22.42 -10.35 -30.94
C ARG A 509 21.90 -8.91 -30.84
N PHE A 510 22.53 -7.99 -31.55
CA PHE A 510 22.20 -6.55 -31.59
C PHE A 510 22.24 -6.05 -33.05
N PRO A 511 21.27 -6.44 -33.90
CA PRO A 511 21.27 -6.11 -35.34
C PRO A 511 21.34 -4.60 -35.61
N GLU A 512 20.84 -3.77 -34.69
CA GLU A 512 20.85 -2.31 -34.78
C GLU A 512 22.23 -1.63 -34.64
N ILE A 513 23.30 -2.41 -34.42
CA ILE A 513 24.68 -1.89 -34.28
C ILE A 513 25.46 -1.88 -35.62
N GLU A 514 25.14 -2.78 -36.56
CA GLU A 514 25.81 -2.96 -37.87
C GLU A 514 27.34 -2.76 -37.86
N THR A 515 28.07 -3.54 -37.04
CA THR A 515 29.54 -3.46 -36.97
C THR A 515 30.27 -4.29 -38.03
N THR A 516 31.55 -4.02 -38.22
CA THR A 516 32.47 -4.87 -39.01
C THR A 516 33.61 -5.40 -38.15
N ALA A 517 34.26 -6.49 -38.58
CA ALA A 517 35.43 -7.04 -37.91
C ALA A 517 36.58 -6.01 -37.77
N GLU A 518 36.74 -5.11 -38.74
CA GLU A 518 37.73 -4.03 -38.69
C GLU A 518 37.33 -2.91 -37.70
N SER A 519 36.04 -2.58 -37.63
CA SER A 519 35.50 -1.66 -36.62
C SER A 519 35.74 -2.19 -35.19
N VAL A 520 35.52 -3.49 -34.98
CA VAL A 520 35.80 -4.19 -33.71
C VAL A 520 37.31 -4.20 -33.42
N ARG A 521 38.16 -4.60 -34.39
CA ARG A 521 39.62 -4.61 -34.29
C ARG A 521 40.18 -3.23 -33.89
N SER A 522 39.73 -2.17 -34.55
CA SER A 522 40.12 -0.79 -34.25
C SER A 522 39.68 -0.35 -32.84
N LEU A 523 38.46 -0.68 -32.43
CA LEU A 523 37.94 -0.35 -31.10
C LEU A 523 38.72 -1.05 -29.98
N MET A 524 39.01 -2.34 -30.14
CA MET A 524 39.73 -3.14 -29.13
C MET A 524 41.21 -2.74 -29.03
N LEU A 525 41.86 -2.39 -30.15
CA LEU A 525 43.22 -1.82 -30.14
C LEU A 525 43.28 -0.46 -29.42
N ARG A 526 42.25 0.38 -29.57
CA ARG A 526 42.16 1.69 -28.90
C ARG A 526 41.88 1.58 -27.40
N LEU A 527 41.16 0.54 -26.98
CA LEU A 527 40.79 0.31 -25.57
C LEU A 527 41.67 -0.78 -24.94
N ASN A 528 42.99 -0.64 -25.13
CA ASN A 528 44.02 -1.59 -24.70
C ASN A 528 44.17 -1.75 -23.17
N GLU A 529 43.56 -0.86 -22.37
CA GLU A 529 43.43 -1.04 -20.92
C GLU A 529 42.43 -2.13 -20.57
N ARG A 530 41.36 -2.28 -21.37
CA ARG A 530 40.27 -3.24 -21.16
C ARG A 530 40.47 -4.55 -21.94
N PHE A 531 40.97 -4.44 -23.18
CA PHE A 531 41.16 -5.59 -24.07
C PHE A 531 42.64 -5.87 -24.33
N ALA A 532 42.98 -7.15 -24.31
CA ALA A 532 44.30 -7.64 -24.63
C ALA A 532 44.24 -8.61 -25.82
N ARG A 533 45.29 -8.63 -26.65
CA ARG A 533 45.41 -9.58 -27.76
C ARG A 533 46.12 -10.84 -27.25
N PHE A 534 45.51 -12.01 -27.47
CA PHE A 534 46.04 -13.30 -26.98
C PHE A 534 46.51 -14.24 -28.11
N ASP A 535 46.29 -13.89 -29.38
CA ASP A 535 46.94 -14.56 -30.51
C ASP A 535 47.23 -13.59 -31.68
N THR A 536 48.04 -14.02 -32.64
CA THR A 536 48.31 -13.34 -33.92
C THR A 536 47.11 -13.16 -34.85
N GLY A 537 46.07 -13.99 -34.78
CA GLY A 537 44.93 -13.94 -35.74
C GLY A 537 44.12 -12.64 -35.75
N SER A 538 44.23 -11.78 -34.73
CA SER A 538 43.19 -10.86 -34.23
C SER A 538 42.25 -11.52 -33.21
N THR A 539 42.80 -12.36 -32.34
CA THR A 539 42.07 -12.96 -31.20
C THR A 539 42.29 -12.11 -29.94
N TYR A 540 41.20 -11.65 -29.33
CA TYR A 540 41.19 -10.75 -28.18
C TYR A 540 40.44 -11.36 -26.99
N GLY A 541 40.83 -10.94 -25.79
CA GLY A 541 40.19 -11.26 -24.52
C GLY A 541 40.23 -10.05 -23.59
N LEU A 542 39.74 -10.21 -22.37
CA LEU A 542 39.84 -9.17 -21.34
C LEU A 542 41.26 -9.13 -20.76
N ARG A 543 41.76 -7.94 -20.44
CA ARG A 543 43.15 -7.77 -19.99
C ARG A 543 43.41 -8.35 -18.59
N GLU A 544 42.40 -8.35 -17.73
CA GLU A 544 42.44 -8.94 -16.38
C GLU A 544 42.74 -10.44 -16.36
N TRP A 545 42.45 -11.18 -17.44
CA TRP A 545 42.68 -12.62 -17.56
C TRP A 545 44.18 -13.02 -17.48
N GLU A 546 45.07 -12.07 -17.74
CA GLU A 546 46.52 -12.24 -17.55
C GLU A 546 46.91 -12.29 -16.06
N THR A 547 46.21 -11.52 -15.21
CA THR A 547 46.39 -11.51 -13.76
C THR A 547 45.58 -12.57 -13.01
N GLU A 548 44.45 -13.03 -13.57
CA GLU A 548 43.58 -14.06 -12.96
C GLU A 548 44.15 -15.50 -13.00
N SER A 549 45.44 -15.68 -13.25
CA SER A 549 46.11 -16.99 -13.29
C SER A 549 45.53 -17.98 -14.31
N ARG A 550 44.84 -17.51 -15.36
CA ARG A 550 44.26 -18.36 -16.43
C ARG A 550 45.29 -19.02 -17.37
N GLY A 551 46.59 -18.84 -17.12
CA GLY A 551 47.69 -19.30 -17.98
C GLY A 551 47.84 -18.54 -19.30
N LEU A 552 47.03 -17.50 -19.52
CA LEU A 552 47.02 -16.68 -20.72
C LEU A 552 47.96 -15.47 -20.57
N LYS A 553 49.02 -15.39 -21.38
CA LYS A 553 49.81 -14.16 -21.56
C LYS A 553 49.33 -13.36 -22.76
N SER A 554 49.26 -12.04 -22.63
CA SER A 554 48.89 -11.11 -23.68
C SER A 554 50.04 -10.83 -24.66
N GLY A 555 49.83 -9.95 -25.64
CA GLY A 555 50.88 -9.45 -26.53
C GLY A 555 51.14 -10.28 -27.79
N THR A 556 52.08 -9.78 -28.60
CA THR A 556 52.55 -10.38 -29.85
C THR A 556 53.63 -11.44 -29.62
N PHE A 557 54.01 -12.18 -30.67
CA PHE A 557 55.19 -13.08 -30.60
C PHE A 557 56.49 -12.33 -30.26
N ALA A 558 56.58 -11.05 -30.63
CA ALA A 558 57.73 -10.22 -30.31
C ALA A 558 57.71 -9.77 -28.85
N ASP A 559 56.55 -9.44 -28.28
CA ASP A 559 56.49 -9.01 -26.87
C ASP A 559 56.77 -10.19 -25.91
N LEU A 560 56.31 -11.39 -26.25
CA LEU A 560 56.69 -12.64 -25.56
C LEU A 560 58.17 -13.02 -25.73
N ALA A 561 58.76 -12.70 -26.89
CA ALA A 561 60.20 -12.89 -27.12
C ALA A 561 61.05 -11.85 -26.37
N GLU A 562 60.56 -10.61 -26.26
CA GLU A 562 61.18 -9.55 -25.47
C GLU A 562 61.14 -9.88 -23.98
N GLU A 563 60.00 -10.34 -23.45
CA GLU A 563 59.88 -10.84 -22.07
C GLU A 563 60.95 -11.91 -21.76
N PHE A 564 61.02 -12.97 -22.59
CA PHE A 564 62.00 -14.05 -22.40
C PHE A 564 63.47 -13.60 -22.54
N LEU A 565 63.75 -12.60 -23.38
CA LEU A 565 65.11 -12.06 -23.56
C LEU A 565 65.48 -11.00 -22.50
N LEU A 566 64.51 -10.35 -21.86
CA LEU A 566 64.73 -9.47 -20.71
C LEU A 566 65.23 -10.28 -19.51
N GLU A 567 64.57 -11.41 -19.22
CA GLU A 567 64.95 -12.40 -18.19
C GLU A 567 66.32 -13.06 -18.45
N SER A 568 66.88 -12.95 -19.66
CA SER A 568 68.14 -13.58 -20.04
C SER A 568 69.32 -12.60 -20.07
N ASP A 569 70.35 -12.84 -19.24
CA ASP A 569 71.60 -12.06 -19.24
C ASP A 569 72.55 -12.38 -20.41
N THR A 570 72.10 -13.22 -21.34
CA THR A 570 72.82 -13.59 -22.56
C THR A 570 71.85 -13.60 -23.74
N PRO A 571 72.31 -13.39 -24.99
CA PRO A 571 71.55 -13.76 -26.17
C PRO A 571 71.15 -15.25 -26.14
N ARG A 572 69.97 -15.58 -26.68
CA ARG A 572 69.40 -16.93 -26.72
C ARG A 572 69.28 -17.43 -28.16
N HIS A 573 69.31 -18.73 -28.38
CA HIS A 573 69.08 -19.26 -29.72
C HIS A 573 67.61 -19.08 -30.11
N TRP A 574 67.32 -18.73 -31.37
CA TRP A 574 65.95 -18.47 -31.83
C TRP A 574 64.96 -19.62 -31.58
N THR A 575 65.44 -20.87 -31.49
CA THR A 575 64.66 -22.03 -31.05
C THR A 575 64.17 -21.90 -29.61
N GLU A 576 65.02 -21.50 -28.65
CA GLU A 576 64.62 -21.31 -27.24
C GLU A 576 63.53 -20.22 -27.12
N VAL A 577 63.71 -19.13 -27.88
CA VAL A 577 62.76 -18.01 -27.96
C VAL A 577 61.43 -18.48 -28.56
N ALA A 578 61.47 -19.29 -29.62
CA ALA A 578 60.27 -19.85 -30.23
C ALA A 578 59.56 -20.86 -29.33
N GLU A 579 60.29 -21.72 -28.61
CA GLU A 579 59.75 -22.63 -27.61
C GLU A 579 59.01 -21.87 -26.50
N TYR A 580 59.55 -20.74 -26.03
CA TYR A 580 58.86 -19.90 -25.05
C TYR A 580 57.54 -19.33 -25.60
N VAL A 581 57.58 -18.71 -26.80
CA VAL A 581 56.38 -18.17 -27.47
C VAL A 581 55.34 -19.27 -27.69
N MET A 582 55.77 -20.48 -28.07
CA MET A 582 54.90 -21.64 -28.35
C MET A 582 54.23 -22.23 -27.10
N ARG A 583 54.67 -21.90 -25.88
CA ARG A 583 53.94 -22.25 -24.63
C ARG A 583 52.60 -21.52 -24.52
N TYR A 584 52.49 -20.34 -25.13
CA TYR A 584 51.32 -19.46 -25.02
C TYR A 584 50.61 -19.21 -26.36
N ARG A 585 51.10 -19.80 -27.47
CA ARG A 585 50.62 -19.53 -28.84
C ARG A 585 50.74 -20.77 -29.73
N THR A 586 49.68 -21.14 -30.45
CA THR A 586 49.71 -22.24 -31.43
C THR A 586 50.39 -21.78 -32.74
N THR A 587 51.70 -21.96 -32.83
CA THR A 587 52.52 -21.44 -33.95
C THR A 587 53.70 -22.38 -34.30
N THR A 588 54.59 -21.95 -35.19
CA THR A 588 55.82 -22.71 -35.55
C THR A 588 57.07 -21.88 -35.36
N GLU A 589 58.21 -22.55 -35.09
CA GLU A 589 59.56 -21.95 -34.97
C GLU A 589 59.84 -20.97 -36.13
N ARG A 590 59.52 -21.37 -37.36
CA ARG A 590 59.69 -20.58 -38.59
C ARG A 590 58.79 -19.34 -38.62
N THR A 591 57.55 -19.44 -38.13
CA THR A 591 56.61 -18.32 -38.07
C THR A 591 57.06 -17.28 -37.04
N VAL A 592 57.50 -17.72 -35.85
CA VAL A 592 58.05 -16.84 -34.81
C VAL A 592 59.27 -16.10 -35.36
N PHE A 593 60.27 -16.82 -35.88
CA PHE A 593 61.49 -16.21 -36.44
C PHE A 593 61.21 -15.23 -37.60
N GLY A 594 60.27 -15.56 -38.49
CA GLY A 594 59.83 -14.65 -39.55
C GLY A 594 59.20 -13.37 -39.00
N THR A 595 58.39 -13.47 -37.95
CA THR A 595 57.76 -12.33 -37.27
C THR A 595 58.80 -11.46 -36.56
N LEU A 596 59.73 -12.06 -35.79
CA LEU A 596 60.79 -11.31 -35.10
C LEU A 596 61.71 -10.55 -36.08
N LYS A 597 61.98 -11.12 -37.27
CA LYS A 597 62.74 -10.45 -38.33
C LYS A 597 61.95 -9.37 -39.08
N ALA A 598 60.63 -9.37 -38.98
CA ALA A 598 59.75 -8.37 -39.57
C ALA A 598 59.37 -7.25 -38.58
N ASP A 599 59.80 -7.31 -37.31
CA ASP A 599 59.48 -6.31 -36.31
C ASP A 599 60.22 -4.99 -36.58
N MET A 600 59.46 -4.00 -37.07
CA MET A 600 59.96 -2.67 -37.42
C MET A 600 60.37 -1.83 -36.21
N ARG A 601 60.10 -2.27 -34.97
CA ARG A 601 60.56 -1.60 -33.74
C ARG A 601 62.06 -1.72 -33.51
N GLY A 602 62.75 -2.66 -34.18
CA GLY A 602 64.19 -2.86 -34.05
C GLY A 602 64.64 -3.43 -32.70
N LEU A 603 63.73 -4.06 -31.94
CA LEU A 603 63.99 -4.60 -30.61
C LEU A 603 65.05 -5.72 -30.59
N PHE A 604 65.17 -6.49 -31.68
CA PHE A 604 66.00 -7.70 -31.72
C PHE A 604 67.30 -7.50 -32.52
N ILE A 605 68.43 -7.78 -31.88
CA ILE A 605 69.71 -7.99 -32.56
C ILE A 605 69.84 -9.47 -32.89
N PHE A 606 69.92 -9.77 -34.19
CA PHE A 606 70.24 -11.09 -34.70
C PHE A 606 71.75 -11.21 -34.91
N TYR A 607 72.36 -12.18 -34.24
CA TYR A 607 73.77 -12.52 -34.42
C TYR A 607 73.94 -13.77 -35.30
N ASP A 608 75.18 -14.04 -35.68
CA ASP A 608 75.57 -15.26 -36.36
C ASP A 608 75.21 -16.52 -35.55
N GLY A 609 75.09 -17.67 -36.21
CA GLY A 609 74.85 -18.95 -35.52
C GLY A 609 73.46 -19.11 -34.87
N GLY A 610 72.54 -18.18 -35.12
CA GLY A 610 71.14 -18.26 -34.66
C GLY A 610 70.86 -17.59 -33.30
N MET A 611 71.82 -16.86 -32.73
CA MET A 611 71.60 -16.17 -31.45
C MET A 611 70.82 -14.86 -31.66
N VAL A 612 69.91 -14.55 -30.73
CA VAL A 612 69.06 -13.36 -30.71
C VAL A 612 69.18 -12.70 -29.34
N GLY A 613 69.36 -11.39 -29.29
CA GLY A 613 69.35 -10.59 -28.08
C GLY A 613 68.55 -9.30 -28.26
N LEU A 614 68.38 -8.53 -27.19
CA LEU A 614 67.68 -7.24 -27.21
C LEU A 614 68.62 -6.08 -27.52
N ALA A 615 68.20 -5.18 -28.41
CA ALA A 615 68.93 -3.98 -28.78
C ALA A 615 69.13 -3.01 -27.60
N ALA A 616 68.26 -3.07 -26.59
CA ALA A 616 68.37 -2.27 -25.37
C ALA A 616 69.32 -2.86 -24.31
N LYS A 617 69.74 -4.14 -24.41
CA LYS A 617 70.56 -4.82 -23.39
C LYS A 617 72.02 -4.89 -23.84
N GLN A 618 72.93 -4.36 -23.03
CA GLN A 618 74.37 -4.55 -23.23
C GLN A 618 74.80 -5.85 -22.58
N TYR A 619 75.32 -6.77 -23.39
CA TYR A 619 75.76 -8.10 -22.95
C TYR A 619 77.25 -8.07 -22.57
N GLU A 620 77.58 -7.38 -21.48
CA GLU A 620 78.96 -7.30 -20.97
C GLU A 620 79.51 -8.67 -20.54
N GLY A 621 80.82 -8.88 -20.72
CA GLY A 621 81.48 -10.17 -20.45
C GLY A 621 81.12 -11.31 -21.42
N VAL A 622 80.10 -11.15 -22.26
CA VAL A 622 79.65 -12.15 -23.22
C VAL A 622 80.41 -12.04 -24.54
N ASN A 623 80.99 -13.15 -25.01
CA ASN A 623 81.54 -13.23 -26.35
C ASN A 623 80.41 -13.41 -27.39
N THR A 624 79.99 -12.30 -28.00
CA THR A 624 78.93 -12.24 -29.02
C THR A 624 79.41 -12.53 -30.45
N ASN A 625 80.69 -12.85 -30.66
CA ASN A 625 81.21 -13.37 -31.93
C ASN A 625 80.85 -14.86 -32.11
N TYR A 626 79.55 -15.14 -32.13
CA TYR A 626 78.98 -16.41 -32.52
C TYR A 626 79.33 -16.71 -34.00
N ARG A 627 79.22 -17.97 -34.42
CA ARG A 627 79.56 -18.40 -35.79
C ARG A 627 78.41 -19.15 -36.43
N THR A 628 78.17 -18.93 -37.72
CA THR A 628 77.25 -19.80 -38.49
C THR A 628 77.68 -21.27 -38.44
N THR A 629 76.81 -22.12 -37.91
CA THR A 629 76.98 -23.58 -37.78
C THR A 629 76.34 -24.31 -38.95
N SER A 630 76.82 -25.50 -39.29
CA SER A 630 76.40 -26.27 -40.47
C SER A 630 75.83 -27.63 -40.10
N ALA A 631 75.12 -28.31 -41.01
CA ALA A 631 74.68 -29.69 -40.80
C ALA A 631 75.84 -30.61 -40.37
N ARG A 632 77.01 -30.46 -41.02
CA ARG A 632 78.26 -31.18 -40.69
C ARG A 632 78.78 -30.91 -39.28
N THR A 633 78.45 -29.76 -38.69
CA THR A 633 78.78 -29.42 -37.30
C THR A 633 77.96 -30.30 -36.33
N TYR A 634 76.67 -30.47 -36.60
CA TYR A 634 75.80 -31.35 -35.81
C TYR A 634 76.07 -32.84 -36.06
N GLU A 635 76.38 -33.23 -37.31
CA GLU A 635 76.80 -34.59 -37.66
C GLU A 635 78.13 -34.97 -36.99
N GLY A 636 79.13 -34.08 -37.03
CA GLY A 636 80.42 -34.28 -36.36
C GLY A 636 80.28 -34.40 -34.84
N LEU A 637 79.47 -33.53 -34.21
CA LEU A 637 79.22 -33.60 -32.77
C LEU A 637 78.47 -34.89 -32.37
N ARG A 638 77.54 -35.38 -33.21
CA ARG A 638 76.89 -36.69 -33.02
C ARG A 638 77.89 -37.85 -33.11
N GLN A 639 78.81 -37.83 -34.06
CA GLN A 639 79.85 -38.86 -34.18
C GLN A 639 80.74 -38.88 -32.93
N VAL A 640 81.19 -37.72 -32.46
CA VAL A 640 81.99 -37.60 -31.23
C VAL A 640 81.26 -38.19 -30.02
N ILE A 641 79.95 -37.93 -29.87
CA ILE A 641 79.13 -38.51 -28.79
C ILE A 641 79.04 -40.04 -28.91
N GLN A 642 78.86 -40.58 -30.12
CA GLN A 642 78.85 -42.04 -30.35
C GLN A 642 80.21 -42.69 -30.08
N ASP A 643 81.31 -42.01 -30.41
CA ASP A 643 82.67 -42.50 -30.20
C ASP A 643 83.08 -42.51 -28.71
N MET A 644 82.45 -41.66 -27.87
CA MET A 644 82.73 -41.53 -26.43
C MET A 644 82.11 -42.61 -25.52
N ARG A 645 81.20 -43.44 -26.02
CA ARG A 645 80.72 -44.70 -25.38
C ARG A 645 80.34 -44.64 -23.89
N GLY A 646 79.30 -43.86 -23.55
CA GLY A 646 78.48 -44.10 -22.36
C GLY A 646 78.76 -43.27 -21.10
N GLU A 647 79.76 -42.39 -21.09
CA GLU A 647 79.88 -41.31 -20.09
C GLU A 647 79.98 -39.96 -20.80
N VAL A 648 78.82 -39.33 -21.04
CA VAL A 648 78.71 -38.15 -21.90
C VAL A 648 78.66 -36.87 -21.06
N ASP A 649 79.81 -36.43 -20.55
CA ASP A 649 79.94 -35.16 -19.83
C ASP A 649 79.62 -33.98 -20.78
N ALA A 650 78.44 -33.38 -20.58
CA ALA A 650 77.97 -32.24 -21.36
C ALA A 650 78.89 -31.02 -21.26
N GLN A 651 79.60 -30.81 -20.14
CA GLN A 651 80.53 -29.71 -19.96
C GLN A 651 81.85 -29.97 -20.70
N GLN A 652 82.32 -31.21 -20.79
CA GLN A 652 83.41 -31.60 -21.70
C GLN A 652 83.02 -31.40 -23.18
N LEU A 653 81.79 -31.76 -23.59
CA LEU A 653 81.30 -31.50 -24.95
C LEU A 653 81.22 -30.00 -25.26
N VAL A 654 80.87 -29.16 -24.28
CA VAL A 654 80.88 -27.70 -24.43
C VAL A 654 82.29 -27.19 -24.69
N VAL A 655 83.27 -27.61 -23.88
CA VAL A 655 84.69 -27.25 -24.07
C VAL A 655 85.21 -27.77 -25.43
N TYR A 656 84.85 -28.99 -25.83
CA TYR A 656 85.16 -29.52 -27.16
C TYR A 656 84.61 -28.62 -28.27
N CYS A 657 83.33 -28.23 -28.20
CA CYS A 657 82.71 -27.35 -29.19
C CYS A 657 83.39 -25.97 -29.26
N MET A 658 83.69 -25.37 -28.09
CA MET A 658 84.41 -24.10 -28.01
C MET A 658 85.79 -24.17 -28.68
N LEU A 659 86.55 -25.24 -28.45
CA LEU A 659 87.92 -25.38 -29.00
C LEU A 659 87.92 -25.79 -30.47
N HIS A 660 87.11 -26.79 -30.84
CA HIS A 660 87.12 -27.40 -32.17
C HIS A 660 86.36 -26.56 -33.20
N TYR A 661 85.14 -26.12 -32.89
CA TYR A 661 84.34 -25.26 -33.79
C TYR A 661 84.58 -23.76 -33.59
N ARG A 662 85.39 -23.38 -32.59
CA ARG A 662 85.79 -21.99 -32.27
C ARG A 662 84.61 -21.06 -31.95
N VAL A 663 83.53 -21.63 -31.42
CA VAL A 663 82.30 -20.90 -31.02
C VAL A 663 82.39 -20.39 -29.57
N PRO A 664 81.66 -19.32 -29.21
CA PRO A 664 81.49 -18.91 -27.81
C PRO A 664 80.83 -19.98 -26.94
N GLU A 665 81.08 -19.95 -25.63
CA GLU A 665 80.59 -20.95 -24.67
C GLU A 665 79.06 -21.12 -24.71
N GLN A 666 78.31 -20.02 -24.80
CA GLN A 666 76.83 -20.07 -24.84
C GLN A 666 76.32 -20.80 -26.10
N GLN A 667 76.98 -20.57 -27.24
CA GLN A 667 76.65 -21.28 -28.47
C GLN A 667 77.09 -22.75 -28.40
N ALA A 668 78.22 -23.06 -27.76
CA ALA A 668 78.62 -24.43 -27.47
C ALA A 668 77.60 -25.16 -26.57
N ARG A 669 77.14 -24.52 -25.48
CA ARG A 669 76.07 -25.03 -24.60
C ARG A 669 74.80 -25.35 -25.40
N TYR A 670 74.35 -24.43 -26.25
CA TYR A 670 73.20 -24.65 -27.12
C TYR A 670 73.42 -25.80 -28.14
N LEU A 671 74.59 -25.88 -28.79
CA LEU A 671 74.92 -26.94 -29.73
C LEU A 671 74.86 -28.33 -29.08
N VAL A 672 75.45 -28.47 -27.90
CA VAL A 672 75.45 -29.71 -27.12
C VAL A 672 74.02 -30.08 -26.70
N GLN A 673 73.28 -29.13 -26.12
CA GLN A 673 71.89 -29.33 -25.72
C GLN A 673 71.01 -29.80 -26.89
N ARG A 674 71.07 -29.12 -28.04
CA ARG A 674 70.26 -29.47 -29.23
C ARG A 674 70.62 -30.87 -29.77
N VAL A 675 71.88 -31.29 -29.69
CA VAL A 675 72.28 -32.64 -30.12
C VAL A 675 71.79 -33.71 -29.16
N LEU A 676 71.97 -33.53 -27.84
CA LEU A 676 71.50 -34.47 -26.81
C LEU A 676 69.97 -34.64 -26.86
N GLN A 677 69.21 -33.54 -26.90
CA GLN A 677 67.75 -33.56 -27.09
C GLN A 677 67.31 -34.28 -28.38
N SER A 678 68.15 -34.30 -29.41
CA SER A 678 67.86 -34.97 -30.68
C SER A 678 68.25 -36.46 -30.73
N ASN A 679 68.77 -37.02 -29.63
CA ASN A 679 69.23 -38.42 -29.55
C ASN A 679 68.90 -39.02 -28.17
N PRO A 680 67.65 -39.53 -27.95
CA PRO A 680 67.13 -39.82 -26.61
C PRO A 680 68.02 -40.72 -25.72
N GLN A 681 68.67 -41.73 -26.29
CA GLN A 681 69.57 -42.62 -25.52
C GLN A 681 70.75 -41.88 -24.88
N ALA A 682 71.29 -40.85 -25.54
CA ALA A 682 72.41 -40.07 -25.01
C ALA A 682 72.01 -39.06 -23.91
N MET A 683 70.71 -38.92 -23.62
CA MET A 683 70.22 -38.06 -22.54
C MET A 683 69.93 -38.84 -21.25
N GLU A 684 69.76 -40.17 -21.35
CA GLU A 684 69.57 -41.09 -20.23
C GLU A 684 70.92 -41.62 -19.68
N GLU A 685 72.00 -41.50 -20.47
CA GLU A 685 73.41 -41.77 -20.09
C GLU A 685 74.19 -40.51 -19.63
N ALA A 686 73.51 -39.36 -19.50
CA ALA A 686 74.13 -38.05 -19.24
C ALA A 686 73.48 -37.24 -18.10
N ALA A 687 72.64 -37.89 -17.28
CA ALA A 687 71.86 -37.29 -16.19
C ALA A 687 72.05 -38.06 -14.87
#